data_AF-A0A975DCC1-F1
#
_entry.id   AF-A0A975DCC1-F1
#
_cell.length_a   1.000
_cell.length_b   1.000
_cell.length_c   1.000
_cell.angle_alpha   90.00
_cell.angle_beta   90.00
_cell.angle_gamma   90.00
#
_symmetry.space_group_name_H-M   'P 1'
#
loop_
_entity.id
_entity.type
_entity.pdbx_description
1 polymer ?
#
loop_
_entity_poly.entity_id
_entity_poly.type
_entity_poly.pdbx_seq_one_letter_code
_entity_poly.pdbx_strand_id
1 'polypeptide(L)'
;MSEFPYPTHIETLRTFAKVLGVKAGNKYLDDKAKDKTADYRLIDEFSKEVFDYLSKTFGNEISAIFKQGFHGYLTEYMTHVSIISADGLSRTDIGLSLCKTLLSKHVVNTIDSALRLVSSKKPLSVVFFSYHETCTSQILNWLEENERGWESFYKSLEKENKAKVKAWKDGEHKPDVQSLVFLQSWSQGPWPEHIDWQKVRVLLFIASIIDRTAKEEGSSLLIDECRLFSWGAKPTYEFSQLIQSHQQDYKDRISYLLPLVEEIQQGLKRTIVKNEGQFEYFKTAIDKLEQQLSPEEHKSHFAYWVQWHKARMYVLNGQLEEANALYKLGFDGGLYRAGINQKYIIEEAIVVAASQEKPDKVFLKHLKNALLMFNYDIPSVQSCESSNKFSDIIEDWEVQIWRSSFYKVFPKAGMFPEAKTPEIAAKIGINVVTDIDEIKPDYRHPNRKLKIGETWKKTYPQLVWFAQMEKSDVVKKLLKQGANVNLTSSSGDTAILMALEALNLRAVPFRSLDDSLFNLLSEYPHSEETMNRCTDKKRLQPLISAVQSGRPDIVDKVLAMGANVNNRGLTDNQTALNACIKMIGIAKDPKRYWSSVLQMQLTPEVLDSIRRENSGMTGFTLEDQLQFLLTQNSNPKFRQMSHSLIGLMSEKLDTRIDIAKMRLIASQLIEVGADVNAEHVAPIKGYTPLMLAAELDEVDLFNKMLSNGGEPRKTYYVNNTGEDVDCWRIAEHFGSKDVLATLKDIEGYFPENISQCNYH
;
A
#
# COMPACT_ATOMS: atom_id res chain seq x y z
N MET A 1 10.36 20.56 21.04
CA MET A 1 11.19 19.60 20.27
C MET A 1 10.40 18.30 20.15
N SER A 2 10.50 17.51 19.08
CA SER A 2 9.61 16.33 18.89
C SER A 2 9.83 15.30 20.02
N GLU A 3 8.75 14.80 20.62
CA GLU A 3 8.78 13.87 21.77
C GLU A 3 9.15 12.41 21.41
N PHE A 4 9.43 12.12 20.13
CA PHE A 4 9.74 10.75 19.65
C PHE A 4 11.04 10.71 18.79
N PRO A 5 11.83 9.61 18.85
CA PRO A 5 13.18 9.57 18.28
C PRO A 5 13.22 9.48 16.75
N TYR A 6 12.35 8.68 16.13
CA TYR A 6 12.33 8.56 14.67
C TYR A 6 11.50 9.67 14.02
N PRO A 7 12.01 10.38 13.01
CA PRO A 7 11.18 11.24 12.17
C PRO A 7 9.93 10.55 11.62
N THR A 8 8.80 11.27 11.54
CA THR A 8 7.65 10.71 10.82
C THR A 8 7.92 10.67 9.31
N HIS A 9 7.17 9.86 8.57
CA HIS A 9 7.22 9.87 7.10
C HIS A 9 7.03 11.27 6.51
N ILE A 10 6.04 12.01 7.03
CA ILE A 10 5.68 13.34 6.55
C ILE A 10 6.76 14.35 6.96
N GLU A 11 7.36 14.19 8.15
CA GLU A 11 8.50 15.00 8.59
C GLU A 11 9.71 14.83 7.66
N THR A 12 9.99 13.58 7.26
CA THR A 12 11.06 13.24 6.32
C THR A 12 10.82 13.88 4.95
N LEU A 13 9.60 13.75 4.40
CA LEU A 13 9.24 14.39 3.12
C LEU A 13 9.34 15.92 3.21
N ARG A 14 8.84 16.51 4.30
CA ARG A 14 8.95 17.95 4.55
C ARG A 14 10.39 18.43 4.55
N THR A 15 11.27 17.70 5.24
CA THR A 15 12.71 18.01 5.30
C THR A 15 13.34 17.93 3.91
N PHE A 16 12.99 16.90 3.14
CA PHE A 16 13.42 16.76 1.74
C PHE A 16 12.93 17.92 0.86
N ALA A 17 11.64 18.26 0.91
CA ALA A 17 11.07 19.39 0.16
C ALA A 17 11.72 20.74 0.53
N LYS A 18 12.08 20.92 1.81
CA LYS A 18 12.80 22.10 2.30
C LYS A 18 14.17 22.24 1.63
N VAL A 19 14.97 21.17 1.59
CA VAL A 19 16.32 21.23 1.00
C VAL A 19 16.31 21.32 -0.53
N LEU A 20 15.28 20.76 -1.19
CA LEU A 20 15.05 20.98 -2.62
C LEU A 20 14.77 22.45 -2.98
N GLY A 21 14.45 23.30 -2.01
CA GLY A 21 14.00 24.67 -2.29
C GLY A 21 12.62 24.71 -2.97
N VAL A 22 11.92 23.58 -2.96
CA VAL A 22 10.55 23.39 -3.50
C VAL A 22 9.52 23.61 -2.38
N LYS A 23 9.93 24.17 -1.23
CA LYS A 23 9.05 24.43 -0.10
C LYS A 23 7.91 25.34 -0.52
N ALA A 24 6.77 24.76 -0.88
CA ALA A 24 5.59 25.45 -1.37
C ALA A 24 4.85 26.26 -0.29
N GLY A 25 5.50 26.60 0.84
CA GLY A 25 4.81 27.19 1.99
C GLY A 25 3.57 26.39 2.41
N ASN A 26 3.57 25.08 2.13
CA ASN A 26 2.40 24.23 2.29
C ASN A 26 2.16 24.03 3.78
N LYS A 27 1.34 24.93 4.34
CA LYS A 27 0.96 24.94 5.75
C LYS A 27 0.38 23.59 6.16
N TYR A 28 -0.30 22.90 5.25
CA TYR A 28 -0.87 21.59 5.54
C TYR A 28 0.21 20.51 5.74
N LEU A 29 1.27 20.51 4.92
CA LEU A 29 2.45 19.66 5.12
C LEU A 29 3.16 19.99 6.44
N ASP A 30 3.30 21.27 6.78
CA ASP A 30 3.89 21.73 8.05
C ASP A 30 3.05 21.26 9.26
N ASP A 31 1.72 21.39 9.18
CA ASP A 31 0.77 21.02 10.23
C ASP A 31 0.75 19.49 10.46
N LYS A 32 0.95 18.70 9.39
CA LYS A 32 0.94 17.22 9.44
C LYS A 32 2.29 16.58 9.71
N ALA A 33 3.39 17.33 9.66
CA ALA A 33 4.75 16.78 9.80
C ALA A 33 4.98 15.97 11.08
N LYS A 34 4.28 16.27 12.18
CA LYS A 34 4.44 15.55 13.46
C LYS A 34 3.24 14.68 13.82
N ASP A 35 2.24 14.58 12.94
CA ASP A 35 1.08 13.73 13.15
C ASP A 35 1.47 12.26 12.93
N LYS A 36 1.62 11.52 14.04
CA LYS A 36 2.02 10.10 14.04
C LYS A 36 0.97 9.18 13.42
N THR A 37 -0.26 9.66 13.27
CA THR A 37 -1.45 8.87 12.89
C THR A 37 -2.18 9.45 11.69
N ALA A 38 -1.49 10.33 10.96
CA ALA A 38 -1.99 10.95 9.74
C ALA A 38 -2.50 9.87 8.76
N ASP A 39 -3.47 10.25 7.93
CA ASP A 39 -3.91 9.37 6.84
C ASP A 39 -2.69 8.97 6.01
N TYR A 40 -2.51 7.66 5.84
CA TYR A 40 -1.35 7.09 5.16
C TYR A 40 -1.22 7.60 3.72
N ARG A 41 -2.32 8.03 3.07
CA ARG A 41 -2.34 8.57 1.70
C ARG A 41 -1.73 9.97 1.57
N LEU A 42 -1.63 10.72 2.66
CA LEU A 42 -1.07 12.07 2.63
C LEU A 42 0.39 12.09 2.17
N ILE A 43 1.16 11.02 2.41
CA ILE A 43 2.54 10.94 1.94
C ILE A 43 2.59 10.96 0.41
N ASP A 44 1.69 10.25 -0.26
CA ASP A 44 1.61 10.17 -1.72
C ASP A 44 1.11 11.48 -2.31
N GLU A 45 0.11 12.11 -1.69
CA GLU A 45 -0.40 13.43 -2.09
C GLU A 45 0.70 14.50 -2.02
N PHE A 46 1.37 14.62 -0.87
CA PHE A 46 2.45 15.59 -0.70
C PHE A 46 3.66 15.27 -1.58
N SER A 47 4.00 13.98 -1.73
CA SER A 47 5.09 13.53 -2.60
C SER A 47 4.80 13.93 -4.04
N LYS A 48 3.57 13.66 -4.53
CA LYS A 48 3.12 14.05 -5.86
C LYS A 48 3.23 15.57 -6.06
N GLU A 49 2.77 16.39 -5.12
CA GLU A 49 2.87 17.86 -5.21
C GLU A 49 4.33 18.32 -5.39
N VAL A 50 5.25 17.78 -4.58
CA VAL A 50 6.68 18.13 -4.62
C VAL A 50 7.31 17.73 -5.96
N PHE A 51 7.05 16.51 -6.43
CA PHE A 51 7.69 15.99 -7.65
C PHE A 51 7.03 16.49 -8.94
N ASP A 52 5.72 16.81 -8.92
CA ASP A 52 5.04 17.49 -10.02
C ASP A 52 5.60 18.90 -10.21
N TYR A 53 5.85 19.63 -9.11
CA TYR A 53 6.54 20.92 -9.19
C TYR A 53 7.95 20.76 -9.76
N LEU A 54 8.71 19.77 -9.28
CA LEU A 54 10.07 19.53 -9.75
C LEU A 54 10.10 19.16 -11.25
N SER A 55 9.14 18.34 -11.70
CA SER A 55 8.97 17.93 -13.10
C SER A 55 8.70 19.14 -14.00
N LYS A 56 7.77 20.01 -13.61
CA LYS A 56 7.47 21.26 -14.35
C LYS A 56 8.68 22.20 -14.46
N THR A 57 9.61 22.10 -13.53
CA THR A 57 10.70 23.07 -13.35
C THR A 57 12.02 22.62 -13.96
N PHE A 58 12.40 21.36 -13.76
CA PHE A 58 13.68 20.80 -14.21
C PHE A 58 13.53 19.63 -15.21
N GLY A 59 12.30 19.28 -15.58
CA GLY A 59 12.00 18.19 -16.50
C GLY A 59 11.71 16.86 -15.79
N ASN A 60 11.09 15.94 -16.54
CA ASN A 60 10.61 14.65 -16.03
C ASN A 60 11.74 13.74 -15.52
N GLU A 61 12.90 13.74 -16.19
CA GLU A 61 14.03 12.88 -15.83
C GLU A 61 14.62 13.22 -14.45
N ILE A 62 14.90 14.50 -14.20
CA ILE A 62 15.39 14.96 -12.90
C ILE A 62 14.35 14.68 -11.82
N SER A 63 13.07 14.97 -12.09
CA SER A 63 12.01 14.68 -11.13
C SER A 63 11.93 13.19 -10.79
N ALA A 64 12.01 12.32 -11.80
CA ALA A 64 12.00 10.87 -11.62
C ALA A 64 13.19 10.38 -10.77
N ILE A 65 14.40 10.89 -10.99
CA ILE A 65 15.60 10.52 -10.22
C ILE A 65 15.45 10.91 -8.74
N PHE A 66 15.07 12.16 -8.46
CA PHE A 66 14.89 12.60 -7.08
C PHE A 66 13.72 11.91 -6.40
N LYS A 67 12.65 11.61 -7.16
CA LYS A 67 11.52 10.80 -6.69
C LYS A 67 11.98 9.40 -6.31
N GLN A 68 12.71 8.73 -7.19
CA GLN A 68 13.24 7.39 -6.95
C GLN A 68 14.19 7.37 -5.74
N GLY A 69 15.11 8.32 -5.65
CA GLY A 69 16.02 8.47 -4.52
C GLY A 69 15.29 8.66 -3.19
N PHE A 70 14.28 9.54 -3.15
CA PHE A 70 13.46 9.76 -1.96
C PHE A 70 12.67 8.51 -1.55
N HIS A 71 11.96 7.87 -2.50
CA HIS A 71 11.16 6.67 -2.19
C HIS A 71 12.06 5.50 -1.80
N GLY A 72 13.25 5.38 -2.40
CA GLY A 72 14.27 4.39 -2.03
C GLY A 72 14.72 4.57 -0.57
N TYR A 73 15.08 5.80 -0.19
CA TYR A 73 15.42 6.12 1.20
C TYR A 73 14.25 5.85 2.14
N LEU A 74 13.05 6.35 1.82
CA LEU A 74 11.89 6.22 2.69
C LEU A 74 11.51 4.75 2.90
N THR A 75 11.60 3.91 1.87
CA THR A 75 11.30 2.47 1.97
C THR A 75 12.29 1.75 2.91
N GLU A 76 13.59 1.97 2.73
CA GLU A 76 14.63 1.36 3.58
C GLU A 76 14.51 1.89 5.03
N TYR A 77 14.35 3.21 5.18
CA TYR A 77 14.11 3.85 6.47
C TYR A 77 12.92 3.25 7.21
N MET A 78 11.78 3.11 6.55
CA MET A 78 10.57 2.61 7.20
C MET A 78 10.64 1.14 7.56
N THR A 79 11.36 0.35 6.77
CA THR A 79 11.70 -1.04 7.14
C THR A 79 12.44 -1.05 8.49
N HIS A 80 13.43 -0.18 8.68
CA HIS A 80 14.16 -0.07 9.94
C HIS A 80 13.30 0.45 11.10
N VAL A 81 12.56 1.55 10.93
CA VAL A 81 11.69 2.10 11.98
C VAL A 81 10.65 1.07 12.44
N SER A 82 10.16 0.24 11.52
CA SER A 82 9.14 -0.76 11.82
C SER A 82 9.65 -1.96 12.65
N ILE A 83 10.97 -2.15 12.77
CA ILE A 83 11.57 -3.33 13.40
C ILE A 83 12.49 -2.94 14.57
N ILE A 84 13.32 -1.91 14.38
CA ILE A 84 14.37 -1.52 15.31
C ILE A 84 13.80 -0.55 16.34
N SER A 85 13.92 -0.89 17.61
CA SER A 85 13.53 0.00 18.72
C SER A 85 14.55 1.13 18.88
N ALA A 86 14.07 2.32 19.24
CA ALA A 86 14.86 3.48 19.67
C ALA A 86 14.78 3.70 21.20
N ASP A 87 14.52 2.65 21.97
CA ASP A 87 14.54 2.72 23.43
C ASP A 87 15.93 3.12 23.93
N GLY A 88 15.99 4.14 24.80
CA GLY A 88 17.25 4.71 25.29
C GLY A 88 17.94 5.69 24.35
N LEU A 89 17.40 5.94 23.15
CA LEU A 89 17.98 6.89 22.20
C LEU A 89 17.17 8.18 22.12
N SER A 90 17.90 9.29 21.94
CA SER A 90 17.34 10.59 21.61
C SER A 90 17.11 10.75 20.11
N ARG A 91 16.40 11.82 19.72
CA ARG A 91 16.25 12.23 18.32
C ARG A 91 17.61 12.50 17.65
N THR A 92 18.56 13.06 18.41
CA THR A 92 19.90 13.38 17.92
C THR A 92 20.67 12.10 17.62
N ASP A 93 20.64 11.10 18.51
CA ASP A 93 21.33 9.82 18.30
C ASP A 93 20.84 9.13 17.02
N ILE A 94 19.52 9.06 16.83
CA ILE A 94 18.91 8.53 15.61
C ILE A 94 19.38 9.30 14.37
N GLY A 95 19.35 10.64 14.42
CA GLY A 95 19.81 11.48 13.31
C GLY A 95 21.27 11.20 12.93
N LEU A 96 22.17 11.10 13.92
CA LEU A 96 23.59 10.79 13.69
C LEU A 96 23.77 9.39 13.08
N SER A 97 23.05 8.37 13.58
CA SER A 97 23.10 7.02 13.01
C SER A 97 22.59 6.98 11.57
N LEU A 98 21.53 7.74 11.24
CA LEU A 98 21.00 7.83 9.88
C LEU A 98 22.02 8.49 8.93
N CYS A 99 22.68 9.58 9.36
CA CYS A 99 23.72 10.25 8.56
C CYS A 99 24.91 9.33 8.23
N LYS A 100 25.33 8.49 9.18
CA LYS A 100 26.45 7.56 9.00
C LYS A 100 26.14 6.34 8.12
N THR A 101 24.86 6.09 7.83
CA THR A 101 24.45 4.83 7.20
C THR A 101 23.50 5.06 6.02
N LEU A 102 22.21 5.21 6.28
CA LEU A 102 21.16 5.23 5.26
C LEU A 102 21.17 6.53 4.46
N LEU A 103 21.21 7.68 5.14
CA LEU A 103 20.95 8.97 4.50
C LEU A 103 22.08 9.35 3.55
N SER A 104 23.35 9.17 3.95
CA SER A 104 24.52 9.48 3.11
C SER A 104 24.55 8.64 1.84
N LYS A 105 24.36 7.32 1.96
CA LYS A 105 24.22 6.38 0.84
C LYS A 105 23.17 6.85 -0.18
N HIS A 106 21.96 7.16 0.26
CA HIS A 106 20.87 7.56 -0.64
C HIS A 106 21.10 8.93 -1.26
N VAL A 107 21.66 9.89 -0.51
CA VAL A 107 22.01 11.22 -1.03
C VAL A 107 23.05 11.11 -2.15
N VAL A 108 24.14 10.37 -1.92
CA VAL A 108 25.20 10.16 -2.92
C VAL A 108 24.66 9.47 -4.17
N ASN A 109 23.93 8.35 -4.00
CA ASN A 109 23.35 7.61 -5.14
C ASN A 109 22.39 8.47 -5.98
N THR A 110 21.57 9.31 -5.34
CA THR A 110 20.64 10.21 -6.03
C THR A 110 21.40 11.27 -6.82
N ILE A 111 22.43 11.88 -6.22
CA ILE A 111 23.26 12.89 -6.89
C ILE A 111 24.06 12.27 -8.04
N ASP A 112 24.67 11.11 -7.85
CA ASP A 112 25.38 10.39 -8.92
C ASP A 112 24.45 10.08 -10.09
N SER A 113 23.22 9.65 -9.80
CA SER A 113 22.21 9.39 -10.84
C SER A 113 21.86 10.67 -11.60
N ALA A 114 21.65 11.79 -10.91
CA ALA A 114 21.38 13.08 -11.55
C ALA A 114 22.58 13.58 -12.39
N LEU A 115 23.81 13.35 -11.93
CA LEU A 115 25.03 13.70 -12.66
C LEU A 115 25.24 12.84 -13.92
N ARG A 116 24.61 11.66 -14.03
CA ARG A 116 24.65 10.88 -15.27
C ARG A 116 23.85 11.51 -16.41
N LEU A 117 22.89 12.39 -16.10
CA LEU A 117 22.10 13.11 -17.12
C LEU A 117 22.87 14.22 -17.81
N VAL A 118 23.97 14.70 -17.23
CA VAL A 118 24.76 15.79 -17.82
C VAL A 118 25.94 15.24 -18.62
N SER A 119 26.41 16.04 -19.58
CA SER A 119 27.49 15.67 -20.51
C SER A 119 28.76 15.15 -19.81
N SER A 120 29.60 14.41 -20.56
CA SER A 120 30.75 13.67 -20.00
C SER A 120 31.75 14.54 -19.24
N LYS A 121 31.89 15.81 -19.60
CA LYS A 121 32.69 16.80 -18.86
C LYS A 121 31.86 17.42 -17.74
N LYS A 122 31.99 16.87 -16.53
CA LYS A 122 31.31 17.27 -15.30
C LYS A 122 32.23 17.11 -14.07
N PRO A 123 31.98 17.81 -12.96
CA PRO A 123 32.68 17.53 -11.70
C PRO A 123 32.32 16.13 -11.18
N LEU A 124 33.26 15.51 -10.48
CA LEU A 124 33.00 14.29 -9.70
C LEU A 124 32.05 14.60 -8.54
N SER A 125 31.24 13.64 -8.10
CA SER A 125 30.27 13.85 -7.00
C SER A 125 30.91 14.32 -5.70
N VAL A 126 32.11 13.84 -5.39
CA VAL A 126 32.89 14.29 -4.22
C VAL A 126 33.11 15.81 -4.16
N VAL A 127 33.15 16.49 -5.31
CA VAL A 127 33.33 17.95 -5.39
C VAL A 127 32.17 18.67 -4.69
N PHE A 128 30.95 18.11 -4.76
CA PHE A 128 29.77 18.70 -4.12
C PHE A 128 29.83 18.64 -2.59
N PHE A 129 30.64 17.76 -2.02
CA PHE A 129 30.78 17.57 -0.57
C PHE A 129 32.14 18.04 -0.01
N SER A 130 32.97 18.69 -0.85
CA SER A 130 34.34 19.09 -0.51
C SER A 130 34.57 20.59 -0.72
N TYR A 131 33.66 21.43 -0.21
CA TYR A 131 33.71 22.88 -0.38
C TYR A 131 34.18 23.62 0.86
N HIS A 132 34.82 24.78 0.65
CA HIS A 132 35.35 25.64 1.72
C HIS A 132 34.33 26.68 2.19
N GLU A 133 33.67 27.37 1.27
CA GLU A 133 32.67 28.41 1.58
C GLU A 133 31.24 27.90 1.33
N THR A 134 30.87 27.74 0.06
CA THR A 134 29.61 27.15 -0.37
C THR A 134 29.82 26.23 -1.56
N CYS A 135 28.98 25.21 -1.69
CA CYS A 135 28.98 24.31 -2.83
C CYS A 135 28.65 25.09 -4.11
N THR A 136 27.71 26.04 -4.05
CA THR A 136 27.36 26.88 -5.20
C THR A 136 28.57 27.69 -5.70
N SER A 137 29.33 28.31 -4.80
CA SER A 137 30.55 29.05 -5.17
C SER A 137 31.55 28.16 -5.91
N GLN A 138 31.81 26.96 -5.38
CA GLN A 138 32.73 26.01 -6.00
C GLN A 138 32.27 25.56 -7.39
N ILE A 139 30.97 25.30 -7.56
CA ILE A 139 30.42 24.92 -8.87
C ILE A 139 30.44 26.09 -9.86
N LEU A 140 30.21 27.33 -9.40
CA LEU A 140 30.34 28.53 -10.25
C LEU A 140 31.79 28.72 -10.73
N ASN A 141 32.78 28.54 -9.85
CA ASN A 141 34.20 28.55 -10.24
C ASN A 141 34.51 27.44 -11.26
N TRP A 142 33.99 26.23 -11.03
CA TRP A 142 34.16 25.12 -11.96
C TRP A 142 33.56 25.42 -13.34
N LEU A 143 32.36 26.03 -13.38
CA LEU A 143 31.70 26.46 -14.63
C LEU A 143 32.51 27.53 -15.37
N GLU A 144 33.08 28.51 -14.66
CA GLU A 144 33.95 29.52 -15.27
C GLU A 144 35.16 28.91 -15.98
N GLU A 145 35.76 27.87 -15.40
CA GLU A 145 36.93 27.20 -15.96
C GLU A 145 36.58 26.18 -17.06
N ASN A 146 35.42 25.54 -16.97
CA ASN A 146 35.12 24.34 -17.75
C ASN A 146 34.01 24.49 -18.77
N GLU A 147 33.10 25.45 -18.59
CA GLU A 147 31.94 25.66 -19.47
C GLU A 147 32.22 26.74 -20.52
N ARG A 148 32.24 26.32 -21.78
CA ARG A 148 32.55 27.21 -22.89
C ARG A 148 31.46 28.27 -23.03
N GLY A 149 31.85 29.54 -23.05
CA GLY A 149 30.93 30.67 -23.20
C GLY A 149 30.37 31.23 -21.89
N TRP A 150 30.63 30.60 -20.74
CA TRP A 150 30.16 31.09 -19.43
C TRP A 150 30.62 32.51 -19.11
N GLU A 151 31.91 32.82 -19.35
CA GLU A 151 32.45 34.16 -19.11
C GLU A 151 31.77 35.23 -19.99
N SER A 152 31.45 34.88 -21.24
CA SER A 152 30.74 35.77 -22.17
C SER A 152 29.29 35.99 -21.73
N PHE A 153 28.62 34.92 -21.31
CA PHE A 153 27.28 35.00 -20.70
C PHE A 153 27.29 35.91 -19.46
N TYR A 154 28.19 35.69 -18.51
CA TYR A 154 28.27 36.50 -17.28
C TYR A 154 28.55 37.99 -17.55
N LYS A 155 29.39 38.31 -18.54
CA LYS A 155 29.66 39.70 -18.95
C LYS A 155 28.44 40.37 -19.58
N SER A 156 27.59 39.60 -20.27
CA SER A 156 26.39 40.08 -20.95
C SER A 156 25.18 40.31 -20.03
N LEU A 157 25.24 39.84 -18.77
CA LEU A 157 24.16 40.03 -17.80
C LEU A 157 23.96 41.50 -17.45
N GLU A 158 22.69 41.89 -17.30
CA GLU A 158 22.33 43.18 -16.70
C GLU A 158 22.87 43.31 -15.27
N LYS A 159 23.05 44.56 -14.81
CA LYS A 159 23.68 44.87 -13.52
C LYS A 159 23.04 44.10 -12.34
N GLU A 160 21.72 43.96 -12.32
CA GLU A 160 21.00 43.24 -11.26
C GLU A 160 21.29 41.73 -11.28
N ASN A 161 21.16 41.08 -12.45
CA ASN A 161 21.42 39.64 -12.58
C ASN A 161 22.89 39.30 -12.35
N LYS A 162 23.80 40.18 -12.77
CA LYS A 162 25.23 40.07 -12.49
C LYS A 162 25.52 40.15 -10.99
N ALA A 163 24.85 41.04 -10.27
CA ALA A 163 24.96 41.13 -8.81
C ALA A 163 24.42 39.87 -8.12
N LYS A 164 23.31 39.28 -8.61
CA LYS A 164 22.78 38.00 -8.08
C LYS A 164 23.77 36.85 -8.21
N VAL A 165 24.33 36.64 -9.42
CA VAL A 165 25.32 35.57 -9.64
C VAL A 165 26.58 35.80 -8.82
N LYS A 166 27.02 37.07 -8.69
CA LYS A 166 28.14 37.42 -7.81
C LYS A 166 27.83 37.08 -6.35
N ALA A 167 26.65 37.43 -5.84
CA ALA A 167 26.24 37.10 -4.47
C ALA A 167 26.14 35.58 -4.23
N TRP A 168 25.83 34.79 -5.25
CA TRP A 168 25.89 33.32 -5.18
C TRP A 168 27.34 32.82 -5.09
N LYS A 169 28.25 33.44 -5.84
CA LYS A 169 29.67 33.12 -5.84
C LYS A 169 30.35 33.50 -4.53
N ASP A 170 29.99 34.65 -3.97
CA ASP A 170 30.53 35.16 -2.71
C ASP A 170 29.86 34.50 -1.48
N GLY A 171 28.91 33.58 -1.68
CA GLY A 171 28.21 32.84 -0.62
C GLY A 171 27.18 33.64 0.18
N GLU A 172 26.93 34.90 -0.19
CA GLU A 172 25.97 35.80 0.48
C GLU A 172 24.51 35.32 0.29
N HIS A 173 24.21 34.81 -0.91
CA HIS A 173 22.88 34.33 -1.29
C HIS A 173 22.95 32.95 -1.93
N LYS A 174 21.85 32.20 -1.86
CA LYS A 174 21.72 30.90 -2.53
C LYS A 174 20.81 31.05 -3.74
N PRO A 175 21.06 30.31 -4.83
CA PRO A 175 20.12 30.28 -5.94
C PRO A 175 18.77 29.76 -5.45
N ASP A 176 17.69 30.50 -5.72
CA ASP A 176 16.34 29.96 -5.63
C ASP A 176 16.00 29.21 -6.92
N VAL A 177 14.97 28.36 -6.84
CA VAL A 177 14.59 27.49 -7.95
C VAL A 177 14.16 28.29 -9.19
N GLN A 178 13.44 29.40 -9.03
CA GLN A 178 13.01 30.21 -10.18
C GLN A 178 14.20 30.86 -10.88
N SER A 179 15.14 31.40 -10.11
CA SER A 179 16.37 31.98 -10.67
C SER A 179 17.19 30.99 -11.49
N LEU A 180 17.28 29.72 -11.07
CA LEU A 180 17.97 28.68 -11.84
C LEU A 180 17.29 28.35 -13.17
N VAL A 181 15.95 28.32 -13.20
CA VAL A 181 15.16 28.06 -14.40
C VAL A 181 15.36 29.18 -15.43
N PHE A 182 15.23 30.42 -14.97
CA PHE A 182 15.32 31.61 -15.82
C PHE A 182 16.74 32.04 -16.15
N LEU A 183 17.77 31.39 -15.58
CA LEU A 183 19.17 31.79 -15.74
C LEU A 183 19.56 32.01 -17.22
N GLN A 184 19.13 31.10 -18.11
CA GLN A 184 19.35 31.20 -19.55
C GLN A 184 18.74 32.47 -20.18
N SER A 185 17.61 32.94 -19.66
CA SER A 185 16.87 34.11 -20.17
C SER A 185 17.37 35.46 -19.67
N TRP A 186 18.33 35.46 -18.74
CA TRP A 186 18.84 36.69 -18.10
C TRP A 186 19.77 37.53 -18.98
N SER A 187 20.06 37.06 -20.18
CA SER A 187 20.76 37.82 -21.21
C SER A 187 20.03 37.65 -22.55
N GLN A 188 20.30 38.52 -23.53
CA GLN A 188 19.68 38.53 -24.88
C GLN A 188 20.70 38.44 -26.04
N GLY A 189 22.00 38.33 -25.74
CA GLY A 189 23.10 38.34 -26.73
C GLY A 189 23.38 37.01 -27.45
N PRO A 190 24.25 37.01 -28.48
CA PRO A 190 24.67 35.79 -29.15
C PRO A 190 25.72 35.09 -28.29
N TRP A 191 25.29 34.35 -27.26
CA TRP A 191 26.18 33.35 -26.67
C TRP A 191 26.51 32.31 -27.74
N PRO A 192 27.69 31.68 -27.67
CA PRO A 192 27.93 30.52 -28.51
C PRO A 192 26.80 29.51 -28.27
N GLU A 193 26.35 28.79 -29.31
CA GLU A 193 25.41 27.66 -29.23
C GLU A 193 25.97 26.48 -28.37
N HIS A 194 26.93 26.74 -27.49
CA HIS A 194 27.79 25.75 -26.85
C HIS A 194 27.67 25.70 -25.31
N ILE A 195 26.85 26.54 -24.67
CA ILE A 195 26.54 26.37 -23.23
C ILE A 195 25.53 25.24 -23.08
N ASP A 196 25.93 24.21 -22.36
CA ASP A 196 25.05 23.12 -21.94
C ASP A 196 24.19 23.58 -20.75
N TRP A 197 23.07 24.23 -21.06
CA TRP A 197 22.16 24.79 -20.05
C TRP A 197 21.53 23.74 -19.16
N GLN A 198 21.33 22.52 -19.66
CA GLN A 198 20.86 21.40 -18.84
C GLN A 198 21.90 21.07 -17.77
N LYS A 199 23.17 20.93 -18.15
CA LYS A 199 24.27 20.73 -17.20
C LYS A 199 24.38 21.87 -16.19
N VAL A 200 24.42 23.13 -16.65
CA VAL A 200 24.50 24.30 -15.76
C VAL A 200 23.39 24.28 -14.71
N ARG A 201 22.14 24.08 -15.14
CA ARG A 201 20.97 24.04 -14.24
C ARG A 201 21.07 22.89 -13.24
N VAL A 202 21.40 21.68 -13.69
CA VAL A 202 21.49 20.51 -12.82
C VAL A 202 22.62 20.66 -11.78
N LEU A 203 23.81 21.10 -12.20
CA LEU A 203 24.94 21.29 -11.29
C LEU A 203 24.64 22.36 -10.23
N LEU A 204 24.11 23.52 -10.64
CA LEU A 204 23.76 24.58 -9.69
C LEU A 204 22.56 24.20 -8.81
N PHE A 205 21.61 23.42 -9.33
CA PHE A 205 20.51 22.90 -8.53
C PHE A 205 21.01 21.98 -7.43
N ILE A 206 21.83 20.98 -7.76
CA ILE A 206 22.47 20.09 -6.77
C ILE A 206 23.28 20.90 -5.76
N ALA A 207 24.10 21.85 -6.21
CA ALA A 207 24.90 22.70 -5.32
C ALA A 207 24.01 23.50 -4.34
N SER A 208 22.90 24.05 -4.84
CA SER A 208 21.94 24.77 -4.01
C SER A 208 21.25 23.87 -2.97
N ILE A 209 21.01 22.59 -3.30
CA ILE A 209 20.48 21.59 -2.37
C ILE A 209 21.48 21.36 -1.25
N ILE A 210 22.74 21.09 -1.59
CA ILE A 210 23.81 20.86 -0.61
C ILE A 210 23.96 22.07 0.32
N ASP A 211 23.98 23.28 -0.25
CA ASP A 211 24.06 24.49 0.56
C ASP A 211 22.87 24.64 1.49
N ARG A 212 21.63 24.34 1.05
CA ARG A 212 20.44 24.36 1.92
C ARG A 212 20.56 23.32 3.04
N THR A 213 20.98 22.09 2.71
CA THR A 213 21.24 21.02 3.68
C THR A 213 22.28 21.42 4.73
N ALA A 214 23.33 22.16 4.34
CA ALA A 214 24.38 22.64 5.25
C ALA A 214 23.86 23.53 6.40
N LYS A 215 22.65 24.09 6.28
CA LYS A 215 22.01 24.89 7.34
C LYS A 215 21.18 24.05 8.32
N GLU A 216 20.94 22.77 8.04
CA GLU A 216 20.24 21.88 8.95
C GLU A 216 21.15 21.40 10.08
N GLU A 217 20.56 21.03 11.21
CA GLU A 217 21.28 20.48 12.35
C GLU A 217 21.91 19.12 11.99
N GLY A 218 23.18 18.90 12.37
CA GLY A 218 23.92 17.66 12.06
C GLY A 218 24.39 17.51 10.61
N SER A 219 24.25 18.57 9.79
CA SER A 219 24.62 18.58 8.37
C SER A 219 26.11 18.37 8.10
N SER A 220 26.99 18.83 8.99
CA SER A 220 28.45 18.66 8.86
C SER A 220 28.83 17.18 8.77
N LEU A 221 28.30 16.36 9.68
CA LEU A 221 28.51 14.93 9.67
C LEU A 221 27.97 14.30 8.38
N LEU A 222 26.75 14.68 7.96
CA LEU A 222 26.17 14.14 6.72
C LEU A 222 27.06 14.44 5.51
N ILE A 223 27.56 15.68 5.40
CA ILE A 223 28.42 16.10 4.28
C ILE A 223 29.74 15.32 4.31
N ASP A 224 30.36 15.16 5.48
CA ASP A 224 31.58 14.37 5.62
C ASP A 224 31.38 12.89 5.24
N GLU A 225 30.27 12.27 5.69
CA GLU A 225 29.94 10.89 5.33
C GLU A 225 29.65 10.76 3.83
N CYS A 226 28.88 11.68 3.24
CA CYS A 226 28.66 11.72 1.79
C CYS A 226 29.97 11.86 1.00
N ARG A 227 30.92 12.67 1.50
CA ARG A 227 32.26 12.83 0.90
C ARG A 227 33.01 11.49 0.88
N LEU A 228 33.04 10.79 2.01
CA LEU A 228 33.69 9.48 2.14
C LEU A 228 33.04 8.43 1.23
N PHE A 229 31.71 8.35 1.24
CA PHE A 229 30.96 7.46 0.36
C PHE A 229 31.22 7.73 -1.13
N SER A 230 31.32 9.01 -1.52
CA SER A 230 31.64 9.40 -2.90
C SER A 230 33.05 8.95 -3.34
N TRP A 231 33.96 8.67 -2.41
CA TRP A 231 35.27 8.04 -2.68
C TRP A 231 35.22 6.51 -2.71
N GLY A 232 34.05 5.90 -2.54
CA GLY A 232 33.87 4.46 -2.48
C GLY A 232 34.13 3.86 -1.09
N ALA A 233 34.21 4.69 -0.04
CA ALA A 233 34.22 4.18 1.32
C ALA A 233 32.90 3.46 1.62
N LYS A 234 32.97 2.36 2.37
CA LYS A 234 31.79 1.63 2.85
C LYS A 234 31.55 2.01 4.31
N PRO A 235 30.29 2.09 4.76
CA PRO A 235 30.00 2.37 6.16
C PRO A 235 30.57 1.25 7.02
N THR A 236 31.22 1.62 8.12
CA THR A 236 31.85 0.66 9.04
C THR A 236 30.84 -0.22 9.76
N TYR A 237 29.63 0.30 9.96
CA TYR A 237 28.54 -0.36 10.68
C TYR A 237 27.24 -0.21 9.92
N GLU A 238 26.40 -1.24 9.99
CA GLU A 238 25.01 -1.17 9.57
C GLU A 238 24.18 -0.33 10.55
N PHE A 239 23.07 0.24 10.08
CA PHE A 239 22.20 1.07 10.91
C PHE A 239 21.78 0.35 12.21
N SER A 240 21.36 -0.92 12.11
CA SER A 240 20.96 -1.73 13.26
C SER A 240 22.07 -1.94 14.28
N GLN A 241 23.32 -2.08 13.84
CA GLN A 241 24.47 -2.29 14.72
C GLN A 241 24.77 -1.03 15.55
N LEU A 242 24.71 0.15 14.93
CA LEU A 242 24.87 1.42 15.64
C LEU A 242 23.78 1.64 16.68
N ILE A 243 22.52 1.35 16.33
CA ILE A 243 21.43 1.47 17.30
C ILE A 243 21.64 0.50 18.46
N GLN A 244 21.97 -0.76 18.18
CA GLN A 244 22.21 -1.77 19.21
C GLN A 244 23.35 -1.37 20.17
N SER A 245 24.43 -0.76 19.70
CA SER A 245 25.50 -0.30 20.59
C SER A 245 25.02 0.78 21.55
N HIS A 246 24.24 1.75 21.06
CA HIS A 246 23.65 2.78 21.93
C HIS A 246 22.63 2.19 22.93
N GLN A 247 21.85 1.21 22.50
CA GLN A 247 20.89 0.53 23.37
C GLN A 247 21.57 -0.26 24.49
N GLN A 248 22.75 -0.84 24.22
CA GLN A 248 23.49 -1.58 25.23
C GLN A 248 23.92 -0.67 26.38
N ASP A 249 24.43 0.53 26.08
CA ASP A 249 24.79 1.51 27.11
C ASP A 249 23.60 1.90 27.98
N TYR A 250 22.42 2.10 27.36
CA TYR A 250 21.20 2.40 28.10
C TYR A 250 20.74 1.20 28.95
N LYS A 251 20.80 -0.01 28.40
CA LYS A 251 20.44 -1.26 29.08
C LYS A 251 21.28 -1.47 30.34
N ASP A 252 22.56 -1.14 30.28
CA ASP A 252 23.47 -1.24 31.43
C ASP A 252 23.05 -0.28 32.56
N ARG A 253 22.63 0.95 32.20
CA ARG A 253 22.10 1.93 33.18
C ARG A 253 20.82 1.48 33.85
N ILE A 254 19.93 0.80 33.13
CA ILE A 254 18.65 0.30 33.68
C ILE A 254 18.71 -1.16 34.14
N SER A 255 19.91 -1.75 34.23
CA SER A 255 20.11 -3.17 34.55
C SER A 255 19.42 -3.61 35.84
N TYR A 256 19.34 -2.72 36.83
CA TYR A 256 18.67 -2.94 38.12
C TYR A 256 17.13 -3.09 37.99
N LEU A 257 16.52 -2.58 36.91
CA LEU A 257 15.09 -2.71 36.62
C LEU A 257 14.76 -3.98 35.84
N LEU A 258 15.73 -4.54 35.10
CA LEU A 258 15.49 -5.64 34.17
C LEU A 258 14.84 -6.88 34.83
N PRO A 259 15.20 -7.30 36.06
CA PRO A 259 14.52 -8.43 36.70
C PRO A 259 13.01 -8.19 36.91
N LEU A 260 12.63 -6.97 37.33
CA LEU A 260 11.23 -6.62 37.54
C LEU A 260 10.47 -6.48 36.21
N VAL A 261 11.12 -5.91 35.19
CA VAL A 261 10.59 -5.84 33.82
C VAL A 261 10.35 -7.24 33.26
N GLU A 262 11.31 -8.15 33.42
CA GLU A 262 11.19 -9.54 32.98
C GLU A 262 10.06 -10.24 33.71
N GLU A 263 9.97 -10.10 35.03
CA GLU A 263 8.90 -10.67 35.84
C GLU A 263 7.51 -10.24 35.35
N ILE A 264 7.29 -8.93 35.18
CA ILE A 264 6.03 -8.39 34.67
C ILE A 264 5.75 -8.90 33.26
N GLN A 265 6.75 -8.88 32.38
CA GLN A 265 6.60 -9.29 30.98
C GLN A 265 6.22 -10.76 30.86
N GLN A 266 6.92 -11.65 31.59
CA GLN A 266 6.67 -13.09 31.57
C GLN A 266 5.34 -13.42 32.23
N GLY A 267 5.05 -12.82 33.38
CA GLY A 267 3.81 -13.04 34.12
C GLY A 267 2.56 -12.59 33.38
N LEU A 268 2.64 -11.47 32.66
CA LEU A 268 1.51 -10.92 31.89
C LEU A 268 1.42 -11.46 30.46
N LYS A 269 2.26 -12.42 30.04
CA LYS A 269 2.09 -13.07 28.73
C LYS A 269 0.67 -13.59 28.55
N ARG A 270 0.06 -13.32 27.40
CA ARG A 270 -1.37 -13.60 27.11
C ARG A 270 -1.75 -15.08 27.21
N THR A 271 -0.78 -15.99 27.08
CA THR A 271 -0.97 -17.45 27.06
C THR A 271 -0.58 -18.15 28.35
N ILE A 272 0.05 -17.46 29.30
CA ILE A 272 0.44 -18.03 30.59
C ILE A 272 -0.77 -18.11 31.51
N VAL A 273 -0.96 -19.21 32.22
CA VAL A 273 -2.04 -19.37 33.21
C VAL A 273 -1.74 -18.53 34.45
N LYS A 274 -2.75 -17.82 34.97
CA LYS A 274 -2.63 -16.95 36.15
C LYS A 274 -3.23 -17.65 37.38
N ASN A 275 -2.70 -17.29 38.55
CA ASN A 275 -3.15 -17.75 39.86
C ASN A 275 -3.91 -16.64 40.60
N GLU A 276 -4.65 -17.04 41.65
CA GLU A 276 -5.37 -16.10 42.50
C GLU A 276 -4.44 -15.06 43.13
N GLY A 277 -4.92 -13.82 43.26
CA GLY A 277 -4.18 -12.68 43.81
C GLY A 277 -3.12 -12.08 42.88
N GLN A 278 -2.84 -12.68 41.72
CA GLN A 278 -1.79 -12.17 40.81
C GLN A 278 -2.15 -10.84 40.15
N PHE A 279 -3.43 -10.48 40.03
CA PHE A 279 -3.82 -9.17 39.51
C PHE A 279 -3.26 -8.04 40.38
N GLU A 280 -3.53 -8.06 41.69
CA GLU A 280 -3.02 -7.04 42.63
C GLU A 280 -1.49 -7.11 42.78
N TYR A 281 -0.91 -8.31 42.65
CA TYR A 281 0.53 -8.48 42.60
C TYR A 281 1.17 -7.71 41.44
N PHE A 282 0.71 -7.95 40.20
CA PHE A 282 1.28 -7.28 39.04
C PHE A 282 0.97 -5.79 39.02
N LYS A 283 -0.18 -5.36 39.53
CA LYS A 283 -0.49 -3.95 39.74
C LYS A 283 0.55 -3.28 40.64
N THR A 284 0.84 -3.88 41.79
CA THR A 284 1.87 -3.40 42.73
C THR A 284 3.26 -3.42 42.11
N ALA A 285 3.60 -4.48 41.36
CA ALA A 285 4.88 -4.61 40.67
C ALA A 285 5.08 -3.51 39.62
N ILE A 286 4.03 -3.18 38.85
CA ILE A 286 4.07 -2.10 37.88
C ILE A 286 4.17 -0.73 38.57
N ASP A 287 3.40 -0.49 39.64
CA ASP A 287 3.47 0.78 40.38
C ASP A 287 4.88 0.98 40.99
N LYS A 288 5.49 -0.10 41.49
CA LYS A 288 6.89 -0.09 41.94
C LYS A 288 7.86 0.23 40.80
N LEU A 289 7.68 -0.36 39.63
CA LEU A 289 8.51 -0.07 38.45
C LEU A 289 8.39 1.42 38.06
N GLU A 290 7.19 1.98 38.03
CA GLU A 290 6.98 3.41 37.73
C GLU A 290 7.65 4.34 38.74
N GLN A 291 7.62 3.99 40.03
CA GLN A 291 8.32 4.75 41.07
C GLN A 291 9.84 4.70 40.87
N GLN A 292 10.40 3.57 40.43
CA GLN A 292 11.84 3.44 40.17
C GLN A 292 12.26 4.12 38.85
N LEU A 293 11.33 4.31 37.91
CA LEU A 293 11.51 5.08 36.67
C LEU A 293 11.41 6.60 36.88
N SER A 294 11.38 7.09 38.13
CA SER A 294 11.10 8.50 38.45
C SER A 294 12.01 9.56 37.83
N PRO A 295 13.29 9.32 37.45
CA PRO A 295 14.04 10.29 36.66
C PRO A 295 13.36 10.58 35.32
N GLU A 296 13.19 11.86 34.95
CA GLU A 296 12.49 12.27 33.71
C GLU A 296 13.07 11.59 32.46
N GLU A 297 14.38 11.35 32.45
CA GLU A 297 15.09 10.61 31.40
C GLU A 297 14.49 9.20 31.19
N HIS A 298 14.44 8.37 32.23
CA HIS A 298 13.94 6.99 32.13
C HIS A 298 12.44 6.93 31.82
N LYS A 299 11.66 7.82 32.44
CA LYS A 299 10.22 7.90 32.24
C LYS A 299 9.86 8.11 30.77
N SER A 300 10.60 8.97 30.06
CA SER A 300 10.32 9.27 28.65
C SER A 300 10.58 8.09 27.69
N HIS A 301 11.54 7.21 28.02
CA HIS A 301 11.90 6.06 27.18
C HIS A 301 11.03 4.82 27.44
N PHE A 302 10.64 4.58 28.70
CA PHE A 302 9.94 3.36 29.11
C PHE A 302 8.43 3.53 29.30
N ALA A 303 7.90 4.75 29.22
CA ALA A 303 6.47 5.03 29.49
C ALA A 303 5.53 4.17 28.64
N TYR A 304 5.77 4.06 27.32
CA TYR A 304 4.89 3.30 26.45
C TYR A 304 4.82 1.82 26.86
N TRP A 305 5.95 1.25 27.29
CA TRP A 305 6.05 -0.15 27.70
C TRP A 305 5.22 -0.40 28.96
N VAL A 306 5.28 0.52 29.92
CA VAL A 306 4.46 0.46 31.14
C VAL A 306 2.98 0.55 30.80
N GLN A 307 2.58 1.53 29.99
CA GLN A 307 1.18 1.69 29.58
C GLN A 307 0.67 0.46 28.83
N TRP A 308 1.49 -0.14 27.97
CA TRP A 308 1.17 -1.38 27.26
C TRP A 308 0.92 -2.55 28.21
N HIS A 309 1.80 -2.77 29.18
CA HIS A 309 1.66 -3.89 30.12
C HIS A 309 0.53 -3.65 31.13
N LYS A 310 0.28 -2.41 31.54
CA LYS A 310 -0.93 -2.05 32.28
C LYS A 310 -2.18 -2.37 31.46
N ALA A 311 -2.25 -1.90 30.22
CA ALA A 311 -3.38 -2.16 29.34
C ALA A 311 -3.66 -3.67 29.22
N ARG A 312 -2.61 -4.45 28.95
CA ARG A 312 -2.70 -5.92 28.89
C ARG A 312 -3.22 -6.52 30.20
N MET A 313 -2.71 -6.09 31.35
CA MET A 313 -3.18 -6.55 32.67
C MET A 313 -4.68 -6.30 32.85
N TYR A 314 -5.17 -5.11 32.49
CA TYR A 314 -6.59 -4.78 32.57
C TYR A 314 -7.44 -5.60 31.59
N VAL A 315 -6.96 -5.90 30.36
CA VAL A 315 -7.65 -6.83 29.45
C VAL A 315 -7.79 -8.21 30.08
N LEU A 316 -6.70 -8.74 30.63
CA LEU A 316 -6.69 -10.06 31.26
C LEU A 316 -7.56 -10.14 32.52
N ASN A 317 -7.89 -8.98 33.11
CA ASN A 317 -8.84 -8.86 34.21
C ASN A 317 -10.30 -8.59 33.76
N GLY A 318 -10.54 -8.50 32.45
CA GLY A 318 -11.86 -8.26 31.87
C GLY A 318 -12.30 -6.78 31.81
N GLN A 319 -11.39 -5.85 32.08
CA GLN A 319 -11.64 -4.41 32.16
C GLN A 319 -11.28 -3.71 30.83
N LEU A 320 -12.15 -3.84 29.83
CA LEU A 320 -11.84 -3.43 28.46
C LEU A 320 -11.82 -1.91 28.25
N GLU A 321 -12.60 -1.14 29.00
CA GLU A 321 -12.65 0.32 28.85
C GLU A 321 -11.37 0.98 29.36
N GLU A 322 -10.93 0.58 30.56
CA GLU A 322 -9.68 1.01 31.17
C GLU A 322 -8.48 0.57 30.33
N ALA A 323 -8.50 -0.68 29.85
CA ALA A 323 -7.48 -1.18 28.94
C ALA A 323 -7.42 -0.37 27.64
N ASN A 324 -8.55 -0.02 27.03
CA ASN A 324 -8.59 0.76 25.79
C ASN A 324 -7.98 2.17 25.99
N ALA A 325 -8.23 2.82 27.13
CA ALA A 325 -7.62 4.10 27.47
C ALA A 325 -6.09 3.98 27.61
N LEU A 326 -5.60 2.93 28.28
CA LEU A 326 -4.17 2.68 28.46
C LEU A 326 -3.48 2.29 27.14
N TYR A 327 -4.15 1.53 26.27
CA TYR A 327 -3.65 1.22 24.93
C TYR A 327 -3.47 2.47 24.09
N LYS A 328 -4.33 3.49 24.20
CA LYS A 328 -4.12 4.78 23.50
C LYS A 328 -2.81 5.44 23.92
N LEU A 329 -2.51 5.43 25.22
CA LEU A 329 -1.28 6.00 25.76
C LEU A 329 -0.05 5.19 25.34
N GLY A 330 -0.11 3.86 25.43
CA GLY A 330 0.96 2.96 25.00
C GLY A 330 1.22 3.03 23.50
N PHE A 331 0.16 3.11 22.69
CA PHE A 331 0.24 3.32 21.25
C PHE A 331 0.89 4.66 20.92
N ASP A 332 0.38 5.75 21.48
CA ASP A 332 0.90 7.09 21.19
C ASP A 332 2.38 7.21 21.59
N GLY A 333 2.77 6.76 22.78
CA GLY A 333 4.16 6.79 23.23
C GLY A 333 5.09 5.81 22.50
N GLY A 334 4.54 4.74 21.93
CA GLY A 334 5.30 3.68 21.25
C GLY A 334 5.56 3.94 19.77
N LEU A 335 4.69 4.69 19.08
CA LEU A 335 4.86 4.99 17.66
C LEU A 335 6.16 5.74 17.38
N TYR A 336 6.89 5.32 16.34
CA TYR A 336 8.20 5.89 15.97
C TYR A 336 9.24 5.78 17.10
N ARG A 337 9.09 4.77 17.98
CA ARG A 337 10.03 4.43 19.05
C ARG A 337 10.18 2.93 19.25
N ALA A 338 9.09 2.20 19.41
CA ALA A 338 9.09 0.85 19.97
C ALA A 338 9.56 -0.26 19.01
N GLY A 339 9.97 0.08 17.79
CA GLY A 339 10.36 -0.88 16.75
C GLY A 339 9.24 -1.89 16.51
N ILE A 340 9.56 -3.18 16.44
CA ILE A 340 8.56 -4.24 16.23
C ILE A 340 7.45 -4.28 17.30
N ASN A 341 7.71 -3.79 18.52
CA ASN A 341 6.69 -3.79 19.57
C ASN A 341 5.52 -2.86 19.24
N GLN A 342 5.71 -1.84 18.40
CA GLN A 342 4.59 -1.00 17.97
C GLN A 342 3.55 -1.82 17.18
N LYS A 343 3.96 -2.82 16.39
CA LYS A 343 3.07 -3.78 15.72
C LYS A 343 2.24 -4.56 16.75
N TYR A 344 2.89 -5.13 17.77
CA TYR A 344 2.21 -5.92 18.79
C TYR A 344 1.27 -5.09 19.66
N ILE A 345 1.63 -3.84 19.98
CA ILE A 345 0.75 -2.89 20.67
C ILE A 345 -0.49 -2.61 19.82
N ILE A 346 -0.31 -2.37 18.52
CA ILE A 346 -1.43 -2.12 17.59
C ILE A 346 -2.35 -3.34 17.49
N GLU A 347 -1.79 -4.54 17.31
CA GLU A 347 -2.56 -5.79 17.20
C GLU A 347 -3.35 -6.12 18.47
N GLU A 348 -2.81 -5.82 19.65
CA GLU A 348 -3.55 -5.95 20.91
C GLU A 348 -4.63 -4.86 21.04
N ALA A 349 -4.27 -3.60 20.77
CA ALA A 349 -5.17 -2.47 20.90
C ALA A 349 -6.37 -2.57 19.94
N ILE A 350 -6.17 -3.06 18.71
CA ILE A 350 -7.22 -3.09 17.69
C ILE A 350 -8.36 -4.06 18.04
N VAL A 351 -8.04 -5.22 18.62
CA VAL A 351 -9.07 -6.18 19.06
C VAL A 351 -9.79 -5.67 20.30
N VAL A 352 -9.12 -4.92 21.18
CA VAL A 352 -9.74 -4.30 22.37
C VAL A 352 -10.66 -3.15 21.96
N ALA A 353 -10.20 -2.25 21.09
CA ALA A 353 -10.96 -1.12 20.59
C ALA A 353 -12.18 -1.55 19.76
N ALA A 354 -12.07 -2.65 18.99
CA ALA A 354 -13.19 -3.24 18.26
C ALA A 354 -14.20 -3.96 19.17
N SER A 355 -13.77 -4.42 20.34
CA SER A 355 -14.56 -5.25 21.28
C SER A 355 -15.20 -4.45 22.43
N GLN A 356 -15.05 -3.13 22.44
CA GLN A 356 -15.85 -2.24 23.29
C GLN A 356 -17.35 -2.41 22.98
N GLU A 357 -18.23 -2.07 23.94
CA GLU A 357 -19.69 -2.09 23.74
C GLU A 357 -20.07 -1.31 22.46
N LYS A 358 -19.45 -0.15 22.29
CA LYS A 358 -19.42 0.61 21.03
C LYS A 358 -17.98 0.71 20.56
N PRO A 359 -17.63 0.19 19.37
CA PRO A 359 -16.27 0.28 18.84
C PRO A 359 -15.72 1.70 18.87
N ASP A 360 -14.49 1.84 19.36
CA ASP A 360 -13.79 3.11 19.39
C ASP A 360 -13.28 3.47 18.00
N LYS A 361 -14.19 3.99 17.16
CA LYS A 361 -13.93 4.27 15.74
C LYS A 361 -12.77 5.26 15.53
N VAL A 362 -12.59 6.22 16.44
CA VAL A 362 -11.51 7.20 16.35
C VAL A 362 -10.17 6.50 16.56
N PHE A 363 -10.06 5.69 17.61
CA PHE A 363 -8.82 4.97 17.88
C PHE A 363 -8.51 3.90 16.82
N LEU A 364 -9.53 3.15 16.38
CA LEU A 364 -9.40 2.19 15.28
C LEU A 364 -8.83 2.83 14.01
N LYS A 365 -9.27 4.06 13.67
CA LYS A 365 -8.72 4.82 12.53
C LYS A 365 -7.22 5.08 12.70
N HIS A 366 -6.80 5.53 13.87
CA HIS A 366 -5.38 5.78 14.15
C HIS A 366 -4.55 4.49 14.08
N LEU A 367 -5.07 3.39 14.63
CA LEU A 367 -4.44 2.07 14.59
C LEU A 367 -4.29 1.57 13.14
N LYS A 368 -5.34 1.67 12.31
CA LYS A 368 -5.28 1.27 10.90
C LYS A 368 -4.30 2.14 10.11
N ASN A 369 -4.33 3.46 10.27
CA ASN A 369 -3.36 4.34 9.60
C ASN A 369 -1.91 3.97 9.96
N ALA A 370 -1.64 3.66 11.24
CA ALA A 370 -0.31 3.19 11.65
C ALA A 370 0.04 1.84 11.00
N LEU A 371 -0.86 0.85 10.97
CA LEU A 371 -0.62 -0.42 10.27
C LEU A 371 -0.20 -0.21 8.81
N LEU A 372 -0.87 0.72 8.11
CA LEU A 372 -0.60 1.03 6.72
C LEU A 372 0.71 1.81 6.54
N MET A 373 0.96 2.82 7.37
CA MET A 373 2.21 3.59 7.35
C MET A 373 3.45 2.71 7.56
N PHE A 374 3.40 1.76 8.49
CA PHE A 374 4.53 0.86 8.77
C PHE A 374 4.54 -0.42 7.92
N ASN A 375 3.68 -0.53 6.90
CA ASN A 375 3.55 -1.69 6.02
C ASN A 375 3.28 -3.02 6.78
N TYR A 376 2.57 -2.96 7.90
CA TYR A 376 2.14 -4.15 8.64
C TYR A 376 0.86 -4.78 8.08
N ASP A 377 0.11 -4.02 7.28
CA ASP A 377 -1.15 -4.43 6.64
C ASP A 377 -1.32 -3.68 5.31
N ILE A 378 -2.34 -4.06 4.53
CA ILE A 378 -2.70 -3.37 3.28
C ILE A 378 -4.03 -2.61 3.38
N PRO A 379 -4.25 -1.59 2.53
CA PRO A 379 -5.52 -0.86 2.49
C PRO A 379 -6.68 -1.77 2.15
N SER A 380 -7.76 -1.66 2.91
CA SER A 380 -9.01 -2.37 2.62
C SER A 380 -9.86 -1.58 1.63
N VAL A 381 -9.96 -0.26 1.80
CA VAL A 381 -10.73 0.69 0.99
C VAL A 381 -9.96 1.15 -0.23
N GLN A 382 -10.60 1.13 -1.40
CA GLN A 382 -10.03 1.56 -2.68
C GLN A 382 -10.27 3.07 -2.89
N SER A 383 -9.51 3.91 -2.17
CA SER A 383 -9.48 5.36 -2.42
C SER A 383 -8.04 5.85 -2.39
N CYS A 384 -7.69 6.68 -3.37
CA CYS A 384 -6.38 7.34 -3.46
C CYS A 384 -6.35 8.68 -2.71
N GLU A 385 -7.51 9.21 -2.29
CA GLU A 385 -7.61 10.49 -1.60
C GLU A 385 -7.68 10.28 -0.10
N SER A 386 -6.93 11.10 0.63
CA SER A 386 -6.94 11.17 2.09
C SER A 386 -8.31 11.59 2.60
N SER A 387 -8.72 11.01 3.73
CA SER A 387 -10.02 11.27 4.32
C SER A 387 -9.98 11.16 5.84
N ASN A 388 -10.80 11.96 6.50
CA ASN A 388 -10.99 11.84 7.95
C ASN A 388 -12.16 10.92 8.32
N LYS A 389 -12.97 10.48 7.35
CA LYS A 389 -14.15 9.64 7.58
C LYS A 389 -13.72 8.19 7.86
N PHE A 390 -14.37 7.57 8.85
CA PHE A 390 -14.08 6.19 9.24
C PHE A 390 -14.28 5.19 8.09
N SER A 391 -15.37 5.32 7.34
CA SER A 391 -15.72 4.45 6.21
C SER A 391 -14.73 4.49 5.05
N ASP A 392 -13.92 5.54 4.96
CA ASP A 392 -12.98 5.74 3.85
C ASP A 392 -11.59 5.16 4.18
N ILE A 393 -11.45 4.54 5.35
CA ILE A 393 -10.22 3.91 5.86
C ILE A 393 -10.50 2.48 6.34
N ILE A 394 -11.65 2.23 6.99
CA ILE A 394 -12.00 0.95 7.60
C ILE A 394 -13.36 0.49 7.12
N GLU A 395 -13.41 -0.76 6.65
CA GLU A 395 -14.64 -1.42 6.27
C GLU A 395 -15.30 -2.11 7.48
N ASP A 396 -16.63 -2.17 7.51
CA ASP A 396 -17.37 -2.75 8.64
C ASP A 396 -16.99 -4.22 8.92
N TRP A 397 -16.59 -4.98 7.88
CA TRP A 397 -16.16 -6.36 8.04
C TRP A 397 -14.83 -6.49 8.78
N GLU A 398 -13.92 -5.51 8.67
CA GLU A 398 -12.64 -5.52 9.38
C GLU A 398 -12.88 -5.45 10.89
N VAL A 399 -13.78 -4.55 11.32
CA VAL A 399 -14.17 -4.43 12.73
C VAL A 399 -14.70 -5.75 13.28
N GLN A 400 -15.49 -6.49 12.48
CA GLN A 400 -16.00 -7.80 12.88
C GLN A 400 -14.88 -8.85 12.98
N ILE A 401 -13.92 -8.83 12.06
CA ILE A 401 -12.78 -9.76 12.09
C ILE A 401 -11.84 -9.46 13.26
N TRP A 402 -11.55 -8.20 13.56
CA TRP A 402 -10.78 -7.83 14.76
C TRP A 402 -11.48 -8.29 16.04
N ARG A 403 -12.80 -8.06 16.14
CA ARG A 403 -13.60 -8.55 17.27
C ARG A 403 -13.58 -10.07 17.38
N SER A 404 -13.71 -10.79 16.27
CA SER A 404 -13.64 -12.26 16.24
C SER A 404 -12.31 -12.82 16.73
N SER A 405 -11.25 -12.05 16.58
CA SER A 405 -9.90 -12.45 16.96
C SER A 405 -9.55 -12.10 18.41
N PHE A 406 -10.45 -11.47 19.18
CA PHE A 406 -10.19 -11.06 20.57
C PHE A 406 -9.65 -12.22 21.40
N TYR A 407 -10.31 -13.38 21.39
CA TYR A 407 -9.89 -14.55 22.16
C TYR A 407 -8.73 -15.34 21.54
N LYS A 408 -8.41 -15.08 20.27
CA LYS A 408 -7.16 -15.57 19.66
C LYS A 408 -5.96 -14.78 20.21
N VAL A 409 -6.11 -13.47 20.33
CA VAL A 409 -5.09 -12.56 20.88
C VAL A 409 -4.98 -12.70 22.41
N PHE A 410 -6.11 -12.75 23.11
CA PHE A 410 -6.23 -12.90 24.57
C PHE A 410 -6.97 -14.19 24.93
N PRO A 411 -6.30 -15.36 24.90
CA PRO A 411 -6.91 -16.64 25.25
C PRO A 411 -7.50 -16.62 26.67
N LYS A 412 -8.68 -17.24 26.84
CA LYS A 412 -9.35 -17.36 28.15
C LYS A 412 -8.47 -17.99 29.22
N ALA A 413 -7.65 -18.98 28.83
CA ALA A 413 -6.73 -19.66 29.74
C ALA A 413 -5.67 -18.73 30.36
N GLY A 414 -5.42 -17.56 29.74
CA GLY A 414 -4.50 -16.57 30.26
C GLY A 414 -5.15 -15.42 31.01
N MET A 415 -6.46 -15.44 31.24
CA MET A 415 -7.14 -14.44 32.08
C MET A 415 -6.88 -14.69 33.57
N PHE A 416 -7.02 -13.66 34.40
CA PHE A 416 -6.95 -13.83 35.86
C PHE A 416 -8.14 -14.66 36.36
N PRO A 417 -7.98 -15.54 37.37
CA PRO A 417 -9.08 -16.35 37.89
C PRO A 417 -10.28 -15.52 38.38
N GLU A 418 -10.03 -14.33 38.93
CA GLU A 418 -11.07 -13.42 39.44
C GLU A 418 -11.67 -12.51 38.36
N ALA A 419 -11.18 -12.61 37.12
CA ALA A 419 -11.61 -11.75 36.02
C ALA A 419 -13.06 -12.02 35.61
N LYS A 420 -13.82 -10.94 35.38
CA LYS A 420 -15.10 -11.03 34.69
C LYS A 420 -14.82 -11.20 33.19
N THR A 421 -14.80 -12.44 32.73
CA THR A 421 -14.52 -12.78 31.31
C THR A 421 -15.48 -12.01 30.39
N PRO A 422 -15.00 -11.13 29.49
CA PRO A 422 -15.87 -10.30 28.66
C PRO A 422 -16.70 -11.09 27.65
N GLU A 423 -18.00 -10.84 27.55
CA GLU A 423 -18.82 -11.46 26.50
C GLU A 423 -18.62 -10.74 25.16
N ILE A 424 -17.77 -11.30 24.30
CA ILE A 424 -17.48 -10.73 22.98
C ILE A 424 -18.41 -11.30 21.91
N ALA A 425 -19.39 -10.49 21.50
CA ALA A 425 -20.29 -10.83 20.40
C ALA A 425 -19.63 -10.61 19.03
N ALA A 426 -18.96 -11.63 18.50
CA ALA A 426 -18.32 -11.60 17.19
C ALA A 426 -19.06 -12.45 16.14
N LYS A 427 -19.08 -11.98 14.89
CA LYS A 427 -19.61 -12.74 13.74
C LYS A 427 -18.51 -13.61 13.16
N ILE A 428 -18.39 -14.84 13.66
CA ILE A 428 -17.34 -15.78 13.25
C ILE A 428 -17.93 -16.90 12.39
N GLY A 429 -17.19 -17.28 11.34
CA GLY A 429 -17.48 -18.47 10.56
C GLY A 429 -18.66 -18.31 9.60
N ILE A 430 -19.09 -19.44 9.04
CA ILE A 430 -20.12 -19.51 8.02
C ILE A 430 -21.46 -19.11 8.63
N ASN A 431 -22.18 -18.22 7.93
CA ASN A 431 -23.57 -17.94 8.28
C ASN A 431 -24.45 -19.08 7.77
N VAL A 432 -24.90 -19.95 8.69
CA VAL A 432 -25.71 -21.11 8.35
C VAL A 432 -27.19 -20.73 8.31
N VAL A 433 -27.90 -21.26 7.31
CA VAL A 433 -29.35 -21.23 7.18
C VAL A 433 -29.78 -22.67 6.88
N THR A 434 -30.43 -23.34 7.82
CA THR A 434 -30.81 -24.76 7.68
C THR A 434 -32.10 -24.95 6.88
N ASP A 435 -33.12 -24.11 7.11
CA ASP A 435 -34.38 -24.14 6.34
C ASP A 435 -34.60 -22.81 5.59
N ILE A 436 -34.18 -22.82 4.32
CA ILE A 436 -34.36 -21.66 3.42
C ILE A 436 -35.84 -21.44 3.11
N ASP A 437 -36.65 -22.51 3.08
CA ASP A 437 -38.04 -22.45 2.65
C ASP A 437 -38.98 -21.95 3.77
N GLU A 438 -38.57 -22.01 5.04
CA GLU A 438 -39.26 -21.35 6.16
C GLU A 438 -39.30 -19.82 6.04
N ILE A 439 -38.33 -19.21 5.36
CA ILE A 439 -38.25 -17.76 5.18
C ILE A 439 -39.28 -17.33 4.13
N LYS A 440 -40.46 -16.90 4.58
CA LYS A 440 -41.56 -16.48 3.70
C LYS A 440 -41.47 -14.99 3.31
N PRO A 441 -41.81 -14.64 2.04
CA PRO A 441 -41.88 -13.26 1.59
C PRO A 441 -43.10 -12.52 2.15
N ASP A 442 -42.89 -11.27 2.57
CA ASP A 442 -43.91 -10.30 2.92
C ASP A 442 -44.21 -9.41 1.69
N TYR A 443 -45.28 -9.77 0.97
CA TYR A 443 -45.71 -9.04 -0.22
C TYR A 443 -46.39 -7.70 0.08
N ARG A 444 -46.84 -7.45 1.33
CA ARG A 444 -47.44 -6.17 1.72
C ARG A 444 -46.38 -5.10 1.88
N HIS A 445 -45.18 -5.50 2.32
CA HIS A 445 -44.03 -4.63 2.50
C HIS A 445 -42.85 -5.14 1.65
N PRO A 446 -42.89 -4.98 0.31
CA PRO A 446 -41.93 -5.60 -0.59
C PRO A 446 -40.47 -5.24 -0.29
N ASN A 447 -40.23 -4.06 0.29
CA ASN A 447 -38.91 -3.53 0.66
C ASN A 447 -38.48 -3.85 2.10
N ARG A 448 -39.19 -4.73 2.81
CA ARG A 448 -38.84 -5.15 4.17
C ARG A 448 -37.42 -5.71 4.22
N LYS A 449 -36.73 -5.48 5.34
CA LYS A 449 -35.43 -6.06 5.62
C LYS A 449 -35.59 -7.33 6.46
N LEU A 450 -35.04 -8.43 5.98
CA LEU A 450 -34.92 -9.71 6.65
C LEU A 450 -33.59 -9.78 7.40
N LYS A 451 -33.60 -10.45 8.56
CA LYS A 451 -32.39 -10.78 9.32
C LYS A 451 -32.15 -12.27 9.19
N ILE A 452 -31.18 -12.64 8.35
CA ILE A 452 -30.94 -14.02 7.93
C ILE A 452 -29.68 -14.58 8.59
N GLY A 453 -29.78 -15.79 9.12
CA GLY A 453 -28.67 -16.50 9.74
C GLY A 453 -28.96 -17.01 11.15
N GLU A 454 -28.42 -18.18 11.45
CA GLU A 454 -28.51 -18.82 12.77
C GLU A 454 -27.35 -18.44 13.69
N THR A 455 -26.11 -18.52 13.17
CA THR A 455 -24.90 -18.19 13.93
C THR A 455 -24.75 -16.69 14.14
N TRP A 456 -25.00 -15.91 13.09
CA TRP A 456 -25.07 -14.46 13.15
C TRP A 456 -25.99 -13.92 12.07
N LYS A 457 -26.66 -12.79 12.35
CA LYS A 457 -27.67 -12.27 11.42
C LYS A 457 -27.07 -11.26 10.45
N LYS A 458 -27.24 -11.52 9.14
CA LYS A 458 -27.01 -10.57 8.04
C LYS A 458 -28.35 -9.93 7.65
N THR A 459 -28.32 -8.64 7.31
CA THR A 459 -29.53 -7.92 6.92
C THR A 459 -29.65 -7.87 5.40
N TYR A 460 -30.79 -8.31 4.88
CA TYR A 460 -31.11 -8.35 3.46
C TYR A 460 -32.44 -7.67 3.18
N PRO A 461 -32.56 -6.79 2.16
CA PRO A 461 -33.86 -6.56 1.54
C PRO A 461 -34.42 -7.89 1.02
N GLN A 462 -35.74 -8.10 1.14
CA GLN A 462 -36.37 -9.35 0.70
C GLN A 462 -36.02 -9.72 -0.75
N LEU A 463 -36.05 -8.73 -1.64
CA LEU A 463 -35.73 -8.92 -3.05
C LEU A 463 -34.32 -9.51 -3.25
N VAL A 464 -33.31 -8.99 -2.53
CA VAL A 464 -31.93 -9.46 -2.61
C VAL A 464 -31.80 -10.89 -2.09
N TRP A 465 -32.44 -11.19 -0.95
CA TRP A 465 -32.41 -12.55 -0.38
C TRP A 465 -33.01 -13.58 -1.33
N PHE A 466 -34.22 -13.32 -1.84
CA PHE A 466 -34.89 -14.27 -2.73
C PHE A 466 -34.24 -14.35 -4.12
N ALA A 467 -33.53 -13.31 -4.57
CA ALA A 467 -32.66 -13.38 -5.73
C ALA A 467 -31.44 -14.29 -5.48
N GLN A 468 -30.76 -14.15 -4.33
CA GLN A 468 -29.63 -15.01 -3.95
C GLN A 468 -30.03 -16.49 -3.85
N MET A 469 -31.26 -16.78 -3.43
CA MET A 469 -31.81 -18.13 -3.34
C MET A 469 -32.46 -18.62 -4.65
N GLU A 470 -32.37 -17.83 -5.72
CA GLU A 470 -32.87 -18.16 -7.06
C GLU A 470 -34.40 -18.46 -7.10
N LYS A 471 -35.18 -17.82 -6.23
CA LYS A 471 -36.64 -17.99 -6.14
C LYS A 471 -37.36 -17.04 -7.11
N SER A 472 -37.23 -17.29 -8.41
CA SER A 472 -37.72 -16.42 -9.50
C SER A 472 -39.20 -16.01 -9.37
N ASP A 473 -40.09 -16.93 -8.98
CA ASP A 473 -41.53 -16.62 -8.78
C ASP A 473 -41.77 -15.62 -7.65
N VAL A 474 -41.01 -15.74 -6.56
CA VAL A 474 -41.09 -14.84 -5.41
C VAL A 474 -40.59 -13.46 -5.82
N VAL A 475 -39.46 -13.40 -6.53
CA VAL A 475 -38.89 -12.15 -7.06
C VAL A 475 -39.87 -11.45 -8.00
N LYS A 476 -40.44 -12.18 -8.97
CA LYS A 476 -41.46 -11.65 -9.89
C LYS A 476 -42.65 -11.03 -9.16
N LYS A 477 -43.13 -11.69 -8.11
CA LYS A 477 -44.25 -11.17 -7.31
C LYS A 477 -43.86 -9.98 -6.45
N LEU A 478 -42.66 -9.94 -5.88
CA LEU A 478 -42.16 -8.78 -5.13
C LEU A 478 -42.01 -7.54 -6.03
N LEU A 479 -41.47 -7.72 -7.24
CA LEU A 479 -41.35 -6.64 -8.23
C LEU A 479 -42.72 -6.08 -8.63
N LYS A 480 -43.71 -6.96 -8.89
CA LYS A 480 -45.11 -6.54 -9.14
C LYS A 480 -45.73 -5.73 -8.01
N GLN A 481 -45.26 -5.92 -6.77
CA GLN A 481 -45.72 -5.15 -5.60
C GLN A 481 -44.90 -3.86 -5.37
N GLY A 482 -43.95 -3.53 -6.26
CA GLY A 482 -43.13 -2.32 -6.14
C GLY A 482 -41.86 -2.48 -5.31
N ALA A 483 -41.27 -3.68 -5.27
CA ALA A 483 -39.93 -3.86 -4.69
C ALA A 483 -38.90 -2.99 -5.41
N ASN A 484 -38.06 -2.29 -4.65
CA ASN A 484 -37.00 -1.45 -5.18
C ASN A 484 -35.76 -2.31 -5.49
N VAL A 485 -35.40 -2.35 -6.78
CA VAL A 485 -34.26 -3.12 -7.32
C VAL A 485 -32.89 -2.62 -6.86
N ASN A 486 -32.80 -1.38 -6.40
CA ASN A 486 -31.56 -0.71 -6.02
C ASN A 486 -31.22 -0.84 -4.52
N LEU A 487 -32.00 -1.59 -3.74
CA LEU A 487 -31.71 -1.80 -2.32
C LEU A 487 -30.54 -2.77 -2.13
N THR A 488 -29.66 -2.44 -1.19
CA THR A 488 -28.49 -3.24 -0.85
C THR A 488 -28.66 -3.99 0.47
N SER A 489 -28.01 -5.16 0.56
CA SER A 489 -27.79 -5.86 1.84
C SER A 489 -26.80 -5.07 2.73
N SER A 490 -26.63 -5.52 3.97
CA SER A 490 -25.59 -4.98 4.86
C SER A 490 -24.15 -5.32 4.44
N SER A 491 -23.94 -5.92 3.26
CA SER A 491 -22.63 -6.18 2.66
C SER A 491 -22.51 -5.64 1.23
N GLY A 492 -23.49 -4.82 0.81
CA GLY A 492 -23.53 -4.23 -0.52
C GLY A 492 -24.13 -5.10 -1.62
N ASP A 493 -24.74 -6.25 -1.29
CA ASP A 493 -25.33 -7.13 -2.32
C ASP A 493 -26.61 -6.50 -2.91
N THR A 494 -26.78 -6.56 -4.23
CA THR A 494 -27.98 -6.10 -4.95
C THR A 494 -28.66 -7.28 -5.62
N ALA A 495 -29.95 -7.16 -5.95
CA ALA A 495 -30.70 -8.27 -6.55
C ALA A 495 -30.12 -8.66 -7.93
N ILE A 496 -29.75 -7.67 -8.76
CA ILE A 496 -29.15 -7.90 -10.07
C ILE A 496 -27.77 -8.55 -9.97
N LEU A 497 -26.95 -8.16 -8.98
CA LEU A 497 -25.65 -8.77 -8.74
C LEU A 497 -25.79 -10.24 -8.32
N MET A 498 -26.77 -10.56 -7.46
CA MET A 498 -27.02 -11.96 -7.09
C MET A 498 -27.50 -12.80 -8.26
N ALA A 499 -28.29 -12.22 -9.18
CA ALA A 499 -28.68 -12.90 -10.41
C ALA A 499 -27.48 -13.16 -11.34
N LEU A 500 -26.55 -12.22 -11.46
CA LEU A 500 -25.29 -12.41 -12.19
C LEU A 500 -24.40 -13.48 -11.55
N GLU A 501 -24.31 -13.50 -10.22
CA GLU A 501 -23.55 -14.53 -9.50
C GLU A 501 -24.14 -15.94 -9.65
N ALA A 502 -25.45 -16.07 -9.88
CA ALA A 502 -26.08 -17.34 -10.22
C ALA A 502 -25.62 -17.89 -11.60
N LEU A 503 -25.03 -17.02 -12.44
CA LEU A 503 -24.47 -17.37 -13.75
C LEU A 503 -22.96 -17.60 -13.73
N ASN A 504 -22.30 -17.45 -12.58
CA ASN A 504 -20.86 -17.53 -12.49
C ASN A 504 -20.35 -18.95 -12.81
N LEU A 505 -19.60 -19.09 -13.91
CA LEU A 505 -19.09 -20.38 -14.40
C LEU A 505 -18.10 -21.05 -13.43
N ARG A 506 -17.47 -20.24 -12.56
CA ARG A 506 -16.40 -20.66 -11.64
C ARG A 506 -16.85 -20.80 -10.19
N ALA A 507 -18.10 -20.47 -9.88
CA ALA A 507 -18.57 -20.49 -8.50
C ALA A 507 -18.56 -21.91 -7.90
N VAL A 508 -18.16 -21.98 -6.63
CA VAL A 508 -18.25 -23.19 -5.79
C VAL A 508 -19.02 -22.82 -4.51
N PRO A 509 -20.13 -23.50 -4.18
CA PRO A 509 -20.77 -24.58 -4.95
C PRO A 509 -21.30 -24.11 -6.32
N PHE A 510 -21.41 -25.05 -7.27
CA PHE A 510 -21.87 -24.75 -8.62
C PHE A 510 -23.30 -24.22 -8.62
N ARG A 511 -23.55 -23.22 -9.46
CA ARG A 511 -24.83 -22.53 -9.61
C ARG A 511 -25.69 -23.11 -10.74
N SER A 512 -26.96 -22.71 -10.80
CA SER A 512 -27.92 -23.19 -11.81
C SER A 512 -27.58 -22.75 -13.24
N LEU A 513 -26.91 -21.60 -13.38
CA LEU A 513 -26.69 -20.92 -14.66
C LEU A 513 -28.00 -20.51 -15.39
N ASP A 514 -29.12 -20.41 -14.66
CA ASP A 514 -30.40 -19.91 -15.19
C ASP A 514 -30.41 -18.38 -15.24
N ASP A 515 -30.61 -17.81 -16.43
CA ASP A 515 -30.64 -16.37 -16.67
C ASP A 515 -32.03 -15.75 -16.51
N SER A 516 -33.07 -16.54 -16.26
CA SER A 516 -34.45 -16.07 -16.11
C SER A 516 -34.57 -14.95 -15.08
N LEU A 517 -33.82 -15.06 -13.98
CA LEU A 517 -33.80 -14.07 -12.92
C LEU A 517 -33.10 -12.77 -13.37
N PHE A 518 -31.98 -12.87 -14.08
CA PHE A 518 -31.27 -11.72 -14.63
C PHE A 518 -32.13 -10.99 -15.66
N ASN A 519 -32.74 -11.74 -16.58
CA ASN A 519 -33.64 -11.20 -17.60
C ASN A 519 -34.80 -10.44 -16.97
N LEU A 520 -35.46 -11.03 -15.98
CA LEU A 520 -36.55 -10.40 -15.23
C LEU A 520 -36.13 -9.10 -14.54
N LEU A 521 -34.98 -9.11 -13.83
CA LEU A 521 -34.52 -7.93 -13.12
C LEU A 521 -34.11 -6.82 -14.10
N SER A 522 -33.46 -7.17 -15.21
CA SER A 522 -32.96 -6.23 -16.24
C SER A 522 -34.06 -5.46 -16.98
N GLU A 523 -35.33 -5.85 -16.82
CA GLU A 523 -36.50 -5.09 -17.30
C GLU A 523 -36.78 -3.81 -16.48
N TYR A 524 -36.23 -3.72 -15.26
CA TYR A 524 -36.47 -2.61 -14.35
C TYR A 524 -35.30 -1.61 -14.38
N PRO A 525 -35.57 -0.29 -14.19
CA PRO A 525 -34.53 0.72 -14.20
C PRO A 525 -33.63 0.59 -12.96
N HIS A 526 -32.33 0.41 -13.20
CA HIS A 526 -31.30 0.39 -12.17
C HIS A 526 -30.60 1.74 -12.10
N SER A 527 -30.18 2.14 -10.90
CA SER A 527 -29.34 3.33 -10.73
C SER A 527 -27.91 3.08 -11.20
N GLU A 528 -27.23 4.16 -11.62
CA GLU A 528 -25.80 4.12 -11.93
C GLU A 528 -24.98 3.57 -10.76
N GLU A 529 -25.28 3.98 -9.52
CA GLU A 529 -24.64 3.44 -8.32
C GLU A 529 -24.80 1.91 -8.23
N THR A 530 -25.99 1.38 -8.50
CA THR A 530 -26.26 -0.07 -8.41
C THR A 530 -25.45 -0.88 -9.41
N MET A 531 -25.27 -0.36 -10.63
CA MET A 531 -24.51 -1.03 -11.69
C MET A 531 -22.99 -0.93 -11.50
N ASN A 532 -22.54 0.01 -10.68
CA ASN A 532 -21.11 0.33 -10.49
C ASN A 532 -20.57 0.02 -9.09
N ARG A 533 -21.43 -0.40 -8.16
CA ARG A 533 -21.03 -0.74 -6.79
C ARG A 533 -20.32 -2.08 -6.71
N CYS A 534 -19.31 -2.14 -5.84
CA CYS A 534 -18.69 -3.39 -5.38
C CYS A 534 -19.22 -3.79 -4.01
N THR A 535 -19.42 -5.09 -3.77
CA THR A 535 -19.66 -5.60 -2.40
C THR A 535 -18.44 -5.36 -1.52
N ASP A 536 -18.64 -5.20 -0.22
CA ASP A 536 -17.56 -4.76 0.68
C ASP A 536 -16.45 -5.84 0.78
N LYS A 537 -16.83 -7.05 1.19
CA LYS A 537 -15.87 -8.11 1.52
C LYS A 537 -15.31 -8.83 0.29
N LYS A 538 -16.19 -9.27 -0.62
CA LYS A 538 -15.82 -10.07 -1.80
C LYS A 538 -15.50 -9.23 -3.04
N ARG A 539 -15.77 -7.93 -2.99
CA ARG A 539 -15.57 -7.01 -4.12
C ARG A 539 -16.25 -7.45 -5.42
N LEU A 540 -17.35 -8.19 -5.31
CA LEU A 540 -18.19 -8.55 -6.47
C LEU A 540 -18.78 -7.30 -7.10
N GLN A 541 -18.71 -7.22 -8.43
CA GLN A 541 -19.10 -6.06 -9.22
C GLN A 541 -19.92 -6.56 -10.43
N PRO A 542 -21.03 -5.89 -10.80
CA PRO A 542 -21.92 -6.37 -11.87
C PRO A 542 -21.22 -6.72 -13.19
N LEU A 543 -20.37 -5.83 -13.72
CA LEU A 543 -19.72 -6.10 -15.01
C LEU A 543 -18.75 -7.30 -14.95
N ILE A 544 -17.99 -7.44 -13.87
CA ILE A 544 -17.07 -8.58 -13.71
C ILE A 544 -17.85 -9.89 -13.54
N SER A 545 -18.94 -9.87 -12.77
CA SER A 545 -19.83 -11.04 -12.63
C SER A 545 -20.49 -11.41 -13.97
N ALA A 546 -20.84 -10.42 -14.81
CA ALA A 546 -21.31 -10.65 -16.17
C ALA A 546 -20.24 -11.30 -17.06
N VAL A 547 -18.99 -10.83 -17.00
CA VAL A 547 -17.86 -11.48 -17.71
C VAL A 547 -17.68 -12.93 -17.23
N GLN A 548 -17.78 -13.18 -15.93
CA GLN A 548 -17.66 -14.53 -15.35
C GLN A 548 -18.81 -15.48 -15.73
N SER A 549 -19.90 -14.97 -16.30
CA SER A 549 -20.96 -15.79 -16.89
C SER A 549 -20.57 -16.39 -18.25
N GLY A 550 -19.56 -15.83 -18.93
CA GLY A 550 -19.17 -16.21 -20.28
C GLY A 550 -20.24 -15.95 -21.35
N ARG A 551 -21.18 -15.03 -21.08
CA ARG A 551 -22.31 -14.69 -21.96
C ARG A 551 -22.18 -13.27 -22.53
N PRO A 552 -21.80 -13.13 -23.81
CA PRO A 552 -21.62 -11.83 -24.48
C PRO A 552 -22.87 -10.93 -24.44
N ASP A 553 -24.04 -11.53 -24.57
CA ASP A 553 -25.35 -10.85 -24.52
C ASP A 553 -25.64 -10.22 -23.16
N ILE A 554 -25.25 -10.89 -22.07
CA ILE A 554 -25.39 -10.37 -20.71
C ILE A 554 -24.39 -9.23 -20.47
N VAL A 555 -23.16 -9.35 -20.98
CA VAL A 555 -22.16 -8.28 -20.89
C VAL A 555 -22.65 -7.03 -21.60
N ASP A 556 -23.14 -7.14 -22.83
CA ASP A 556 -23.72 -6.02 -23.58
C ASP A 556 -24.88 -5.39 -22.81
N LYS A 557 -25.76 -6.21 -22.23
CA LYS A 557 -26.90 -5.72 -21.45
C LYS A 557 -26.46 -4.96 -20.21
N VAL A 558 -25.48 -5.46 -19.47
CA VAL A 558 -24.94 -4.81 -18.26
C VAL A 558 -24.23 -3.50 -18.60
N LEU A 559 -23.47 -3.44 -19.70
CA LEU A 559 -22.89 -2.20 -20.22
C LEU A 559 -23.98 -1.19 -20.61
N ALA A 560 -25.02 -1.63 -21.32
CA ALA A 560 -26.15 -0.78 -21.71
C ALA A 560 -26.97 -0.27 -20.50
N MET A 561 -26.91 -0.97 -19.36
CA MET A 561 -27.48 -0.53 -18.09
C MET A 561 -26.62 0.50 -17.33
N GLY A 562 -25.46 0.90 -17.88
CA GLY A 562 -24.60 1.95 -17.34
C GLY A 562 -23.44 1.45 -16.48
N ALA A 563 -23.04 0.18 -16.60
CA ALA A 563 -21.83 -0.30 -15.94
C ALA A 563 -20.57 0.31 -16.58
N ASN A 564 -19.70 0.87 -15.74
CA ASN A 564 -18.43 1.44 -16.13
C ASN A 564 -17.43 0.31 -16.43
N VAL A 565 -16.92 0.30 -17.67
CA VAL A 565 -16.00 -0.72 -18.18
C VAL A 565 -14.68 -0.80 -17.41
N ASN A 566 -14.25 0.31 -16.81
CA ASN A 566 -12.96 0.45 -16.13
C ASN A 566 -13.05 0.36 -14.60
N ASN A 567 -14.25 0.16 -14.04
CA ASN A 567 -14.39 -0.11 -12.62
C ASN A 567 -13.67 -1.43 -12.26
N ARG A 568 -13.12 -1.46 -11.06
CA ARG A 568 -12.35 -2.59 -10.55
C ARG A 568 -13.10 -3.33 -9.46
N GLY A 569 -12.99 -4.64 -9.49
CA GLY A 569 -13.57 -5.54 -8.49
C GLY A 569 -12.68 -6.74 -8.23
N LEU A 570 -13.24 -7.76 -7.57
CA LEU A 570 -12.50 -8.88 -6.98
C LEU A 570 -11.50 -8.42 -5.89
N THR A 571 -11.06 -9.36 -5.07
CA THR A 571 -10.15 -9.09 -3.95
C THR A 571 -8.76 -8.64 -4.40
N ASP A 572 -8.39 -8.93 -5.66
CA ASP A 572 -7.15 -8.53 -6.33
C ASP A 572 -7.29 -7.29 -7.24
N ASN A 573 -8.40 -6.54 -7.14
CA ASN A 573 -8.60 -5.22 -7.78
C ASN A 573 -8.46 -5.20 -9.32
N GLN A 574 -9.21 -6.06 -9.99
CA GLN A 574 -9.11 -6.37 -11.41
C GLN A 574 -10.13 -5.58 -12.25
N THR A 575 -9.76 -5.21 -13.46
CA THR A 575 -10.72 -4.72 -14.46
C THR A 575 -11.49 -5.88 -15.11
N ALA A 576 -12.66 -5.57 -15.70
CA ALA A 576 -13.44 -6.56 -16.45
C ALA A 576 -12.65 -7.18 -17.61
N LEU A 577 -11.86 -6.38 -18.33
CA LEU A 577 -11.02 -6.87 -19.41
C LEU A 577 -9.96 -7.85 -18.90
N ASN A 578 -9.24 -7.53 -17.84
CA ASN A 578 -8.22 -8.43 -17.31
C ASN A 578 -8.83 -9.74 -16.78
N ALA A 579 -9.99 -9.66 -16.10
CA ALA A 579 -10.73 -10.83 -15.68
C ALA A 579 -11.14 -11.71 -16.89
N CYS A 580 -11.56 -11.10 -18.00
CA CYS A 580 -11.89 -11.79 -19.23
C CYS A 580 -10.69 -12.53 -19.85
N ILE A 581 -9.53 -11.87 -19.97
CA ILE A 581 -8.33 -12.51 -20.51
C ILE A 581 -7.84 -13.64 -19.59
N LYS A 582 -7.93 -13.48 -18.25
CA LYS A 582 -7.67 -14.57 -17.30
C LYS A 582 -8.60 -15.78 -17.54
N MET A 583 -9.88 -15.56 -17.84
CA MET A 583 -10.82 -16.63 -18.19
C MET A 583 -10.42 -17.36 -19.48
N ILE A 584 -9.90 -16.63 -20.48
CA ILE A 584 -9.33 -17.24 -21.70
C ILE A 584 -8.14 -18.12 -21.36
N GLY A 585 -7.21 -17.63 -20.53
CA GLY A 585 -6.05 -18.41 -20.08
C GLY A 585 -6.46 -19.69 -19.32
N ILE A 586 -7.47 -19.59 -18.44
CA ILE A 586 -8.04 -20.75 -17.73
C ILE A 586 -8.62 -21.76 -18.71
N ALA A 587 -9.35 -21.31 -19.74
CA ALA A 587 -9.97 -22.21 -20.70
C ALA A 587 -8.97 -22.86 -21.68
N LYS A 588 -7.85 -22.18 -21.98
CA LYS A 588 -6.76 -22.74 -22.80
C LYS A 588 -6.02 -23.87 -22.09
N ASP A 589 -5.70 -23.68 -20.81
CA ASP A 589 -4.96 -24.66 -20.02
C ASP A 589 -5.34 -24.58 -18.52
N PRO A 590 -6.44 -25.22 -18.11
CA PRO A 590 -6.88 -25.16 -16.72
C PRO A 590 -5.94 -25.89 -15.78
N LYS A 591 -5.17 -26.89 -16.25
CA LYS A 591 -4.17 -27.58 -15.42
C LYS A 591 -3.01 -26.64 -15.10
N ARG A 592 -2.49 -25.92 -16.10
CA ARG A 592 -1.47 -24.89 -15.87
C ARG A 592 -1.98 -23.80 -14.94
N TYR A 593 -3.23 -23.34 -15.11
CA TYR A 593 -3.82 -22.36 -14.19
C TYR A 593 -3.75 -22.82 -12.74
N TRP A 594 -4.21 -24.03 -12.43
CA TRP A 594 -4.16 -24.54 -11.04
C TRP A 594 -2.73 -24.77 -10.55
N SER A 595 -1.83 -25.23 -11.41
CA SER A 595 -0.40 -25.32 -11.07
C SER A 595 0.16 -23.95 -10.69
N SER A 596 -0.15 -22.91 -11.46
CA SER A 596 0.26 -21.53 -11.17
C SER A 596 -0.36 -21.01 -9.87
N VAL A 597 -1.64 -21.30 -9.60
CA VAL A 597 -2.29 -20.93 -8.32
C VAL A 597 -1.60 -21.59 -7.13
N LEU A 598 -1.24 -22.87 -7.23
CA LEU A 598 -0.58 -23.61 -6.16
C LEU A 598 0.87 -23.17 -5.92
N GLN A 599 1.53 -22.64 -6.94
CA GLN A 599 2.93 -22.16 -6.88
C GLN A 599 3.03 -20.63 -6.74
N MET A 600 1.89 -19.94 -6.67
CA MET A 600 1.85 -18.48 -6.62
C MET A 600 2.58 -17.96 -5.39
N GLN A 601 3.34 -16.89 -5.57
CA GLN A 601 3.94 -16.16 -4.46
C GLN A 601 2.84 -15.63 -3.52
N LEU A 602 2.99 -15.86 -2.22
CA LEU A 602 2.05 -15.37 -1.20
C LEU A 602 2.30 -13.87 -0.94
N THR A 603 1.86 -13.02 -1.86
CA THR A 603 1.91 -11.57 -1.69
C THR A 603 0.91 -11.10 -0.63
N PRO A 604 1.07 -9.88 -0.06
CA PRO A 604 0.10 -9.30 0.87
C PRO A 604 -1.36 -9.31 0.34
N GLU A 605 -1.56 -9.06 -0.95
CA GLU A 605 -2.87 -9.06 -1.61
C GLU A 605 -3.49 -10.46 -1.65
N VAL A 606 -2.67 -11.49 -1.91
CA VAL A 606 -3.14 -12.90 -1.87
C VAL A 606 -3.55 -13.28 -0.45
N LEU A 607 -2.76 -12.90 0.56
CA LEU A 607 -3.08 -13.15 1.96
C LEU A 607 -4.35 -12.39 2.40
N ASP A 608 -4.55 -11.15 1.94
CA ASP A 608 -5.77 -10.39 2.23
C ASP A 608 -7.01 -11.00 1.55
N SER A 609 -6.88 -11.50 0.32
CA SER A 609 -7.95 -12.25 -0.36
C SER A 609 -8.41 -13.44 0.49
N ILE A 610 -7.46 -14.18 1.06
CA ILE A 610 -7.73 -15.32 1.95
C ILE A 610 -8.38 -14.84 3.26
N ARG A 611 -7.88 -13.75 3.85
CA ARG A 611 -8.47 -13.11 5.04
C ARG A 611 -9.95 -12.73 4.81
N ARG A 612 -10.26 -12.19 3.63
CA ARG A 612 -11.62 -11.81 3.22
C ARG A 612 -12.54 -13.02 3.03
N GLU A 613 -12.04 -14.20 2.69
CA GLU A 613 -12.90 -15.39 2.54
C GLU A 613 -13.13 -16.14 3.86
N ASN A 614 -12.16 -16.13 4.79
CA ASN A 614 -12.18 -16.97 6.00
C ASN A 614 -13.08 -16.52 7.16
N SER A 615 -13.83 -15.42 6.99
CA SER A 615 -14.85 -14.94 7.97
C SER A 615 -14.38 -14.95 9.44
N GLY A 616 -13.14 -14.50 9.67
CA GLY A 616 -12.54 -14.36 11.00
C GLY A 616 -12.02 -15.66 11.63
N MET A 617 -12.11 -16.81 10.95
CA MET A 617 -11.71 -18.11 11.54
C MET A 617 -10.19 -18.27 11.70
N THR A 618 -9.41 -17.64 10.83
CA THR A 618 -7.96 -17.85 10.76
C THR A 618 -7.16 -16.77 11.50
N GLY A 619 -7.81 -15.72 12.00
CA GLY A 619 -7.19 -14.51 12.53
C GLY A 619 -7.35 -13.32 11.59
N PHE A 620 -6.76 -12.19 11.94
CA PHE A 620 -7.00 -10.90 11.26
C PHE A 620 -5.77 -10.28 10.61
N THR A 621 -4.57 -10.74 10.94
CA THR A 621 -3.34 -10.22 10.32
C THR A 621 -3.02 -11.00 9.04
N LEU A 622 -2.17 -10.44 8.18
CA LEU A 622 -1.65 -11.18 7.02
C LEU A 622 -0.76 -12.36 7.48
N GLU A 623 -0.01 -12.17 8.56
CA GLU A 623 0.80 -13.22 9.20
C GLU A 623 -0.06 -14.39 9.68
N ASP A 624 -1.23 -14.11 10.27
CA ASP A 624 -2.20 -15.14 10.65
C ASP A 624 -2.60 -16.01 9.46
N GLN A 625 -2.82 -15.39 8.29
CA GLN A 625 -3.18 -16.12 7.07
C GLN A 625 -2.00 -16.95 6.56
N LEU A 626 -0.79 -16.37 6.57
CA LEU A 626 0.43 -17.07 6.16
C LEU A 626 0.66 -18.32 7.02
N GLN A 627 0.64 -18.17 8.35
CA GLN A 627 0.82 -19.28 9.28
C GLN A 627 -0.27 -20.35 9.13
N PHE A 628 -1.52 -19.93 8.92
CA PHE A 628 -2.61 -20.86 8.64
C PHE A 628 -2.34 -21.66 7.37
N LEU A 629 -1.97 -21.01 6.25
CA LEU A 629 -1.67 -21.69 4.98
C LEU A 629 -0.49 -22.65 5.10
N LEU A 630 0.61 -22.23 5.73
CA LEU A 630 1.78 -23.09 5.95
C LEU A 630 1.40 -24.33 6.75
N THR A 631 0.62 -24.14 7.81
CA THR A 631 0.13 -25.23 8.66
C THR A 631 -0.78 -26.18 7.86
N GLN A 632 -1.77 -25.66 7.13
CA GLN A 632 -2.66 -26.51 6.32
C GLN A 632 -1.90 -27.25 5.22
N ASN A 633 -0.98 -26.59 4.52
CA ASN A 633 -0.19 -27.22 3.45
C ASN A 633 0.74 -28.33 3.95
N SER A 634 1.20 -28.24 5.21
CA SER A 634 1.95 -29.34 5.84
C SER A 634 1.09 -30.58 6.10
N ASN A 635 -0.23 -30.45 6.20
CA ASN A 635 -1.14 -31.56 6.47
C ASN A 635 -1.39 -32.39 5.19
N PRO A 636 -1.00 -33.68 5.16
CA PRO A 636 -1.18 -34.54 3.98
C PRO A 636 -2.65 -34.71 3.55
N LYS A 637 -3.58 -34.76 4.51
CA LYS A 637 -5.01 -34.90 4.22
C LYS A 637 -5.55 -33.63 3.55
N PHE A 638 -5.13 -32.46 4.02
CA PHE A 638 -5.52 -31.19 3.40
C PHE A 638 -5.02 -31.11 1.95
N ARG A 639 -3.77 -31.50 1.69
CA ARG A 639 -3.22 -31.58 0.33
C ARG A 639 -4.00 -32.54 -0.56
N GLN A 640 -4.36 -33.71 -0.05
CA GLN A 640 -5.17 -34.69 -0.80
C GLN A 640 -6.57 -34.17 -1.12
N MET A 641 -7.26 -33.55 -0.16
CA MET A 641 -8.58 -32.93 -0.38
C MET A 641 -8.49 -31.79 -1.38
N SER A 642 -7.47 -30.93 -1.26
CA SER A 642 -7.24 -29.81 -2.17
C SER A 642 -6.97 -30.29 -3.59
N HIS A 643 -6.15 -31.32 -3.77
CA HIS A 643 -5.90 -31.94 -5.08
C HIS A 643 -7.19 -32.49 -5.68
N SER A 644 -7.98 -33.22 -4.89
CA SER A 644 -9.25 -33.80 -5.35
C SER A 644 -10.25 -32.73 -5.77
N LEU A 645 -10.36 -31.64 -5.00
CA LEU A 645 -11.21 -30.50 -5.31
C LEU A 645 -10.74 -29.79 -6.59
N ILE A 646 -9.42 -29.56 -6.74
CA ILE A 646 -8.82 -28.98 -7.95
C ILE A 646 -9.09 -29.84 -9.18
N GLY A 647 -8.96 -31.16 -9.07
CA GLY A 647 -9.29 -32.09 -10.15
C GLY A 647 -10.74 -31.97 -10.61
N LEU A 648 -11.68 -31.98 -9.66
CA LEU A 648 -13.10 -31.82 -9.94
C LEU A 648 -13.45 -30.46 -10.55
N MET A 649 -12.80 -29.38 -10.07
CA MET A 649 -12.97 -28.05 -10.66
C MET A 649 -12.41 -27.98 -12.08
N SER A 650 -11.24 -28.57 -12.34
CA SER A 650 -10.60 -28.56 -13.67
C SER A 650 -11.50 -29.23 -14.72
N GLU A 651 -12.02 -30.43 -14.44
CA GLU A 651 -12.91 -31.17 -15.34
C GLU A 651 -14.18 -30.37 -15.68
N LYS A 652 -14.73 -29.66 -14.70
CA LYS A 652 -15.93 -28.84 -14.91
C LYS A 652 -15.64 -27.55 -15.66
N LEU A 653 -14.47 -26.95 -15.51
CA LEU A 653 -14.11 -25.72 -16.22
C LEU A 653 -13.89 -25.98 -17.72
N ASP A 654 -13.28 -27.12 -18.08
CA ASP A 654 -13.09 -27.56 -19.46
C ASP A 654 -14.39 -27.59 -20.27
N THR A 655 -15.52 -27.83 -19.61
CA THR A 655 -16.84 -27.97 -20.26
C THR A 655 -17.71 -26.73 -20.17
N ARG A 656 -17.34 -25.73 -19.35
CA ARG A 656 -18.20 -24.57 -19.03
C ARG A 656 -17.77 -23.28 -19.70
N ILE A 657 -16.48 -23.10 -19.96
CA ILE A 657 -15.96 -21.85 -20.53
C ILE A 657 -15.80 -22.01 -22.04
N ASP A 658 -16.61 -21.28 -22.79
CA ASP A 658 -16.50 -21.19 -24.25
C ASP A 658 -15.48 -20.10 -24.62
N ILE A 659 -14.32 -20.51 -25.12
CA ILE A 659 -13.21 -19.61 -25.50
C ILE A 659 -13.66 -18.58 -26.55
N ALA A 660 -14.48 -18.98 -27.53
CA ALA A 660 -14.93 -18.08 -28.59
C ALA A 660 -15.83 -16.97 -28.03
N LYS A 661 -16.72 -17.32 -27.09
CA LYS A 661 -17.54 -16.32 -26.37
C LYS A 661 -16.68 -15.41 -25.49
N MET A 662 -15.67 -15.94 -24.81
CA MET A 662 -14.77 -15.09 -24.01
C MET A 662 -13.98 -14.10 -24.88
N ARG A 663 -13.52 -14.51 -26.06
CA ARG A 663 -12.89 -13.59 -27.03
C ARG A 663 -13.84 -12.52 -27.54
N LEU A 664 -15.10 -12.87 -27.77
CA LEU A 664 -16.15 -11.91 -28.13
C LEU A 664 -16.38 -10.90 -26.99
N ILE A 665 -16.46 -11.37 -25.74
CA ILE A 665 -16.56 -10.49 -24.56
C ILE A 665 -15.36 -9.55 -24.47
N ALA A 666 -14.13 -10.05 -24.60
CA ALA A 666 -12.94 -9.20 -24.61
C ALA A 666 -13.00 -8.13 -25.71
N SER A 667 -13.45 -8.53 -26.91
CA SER A 667 -13.67 -7.62 -28.03
C SER A 667 -14.69 -6.52 -27.72
N GLN A 668 -15.85 -6.87 -27.15
CA GLN A 668 -16.89 -5.92 -26.74
C GLN A 668 -16.34 -4.93 -25.71
N LEU A 669 -15.62 -5.41 -24.69
CA LEU A 669 -15.02 -4.57 -23.67
C LEU A 669 -14.01 -3.58 -24.25
N ILE A 670 -13.15 -4.01 -25.17
CA ILE A 670 -12.18 -3.13 -25.84
C ILE A 670 -12.90 -2.06 -26.67
N GLU A 671 -13.94 -2.44 -27.43
CA GLU A 671 -14.71 -1.51 -28.27
C GLU A 671 -15.43 -0.41 -27.48
N VAL A 672 -15.88 -0.71 -26.26
CA VAL A 672 -16.52 0.29 -25.38
C VAL A 672 -15.50 1.09 -24.54
N GLY A 673 -14.19 0.91 -24.77
CA GLY A 673 -13.14 1.70 -24.14
C GLY A 673 -12.56 1.14 -22.84
N ALA A 674 -12.50 -0.19 -22.70
CA ALA A 674 -11.72 -0.81 -21.63
C ALA A 674 -10.24 -0.40 -21.72
N ASP A 675 -9.65 -0.02 -20.59
CA ASP A 675 -8.23 0.32 -20.49
C ASP A 675 -7.38 -0.94 -20.67
N VAL A 676 -6.75 -1.04 -21.85
CA VAL A 676 -5.88 -2.14 -22.26
C VAL A 676 -4.51 -2.11 -21.58
N ASN A 677 -4.14 -0.97 -20.99
CA ASN A 677 -2.88 -0.73 -20.27
C ASN A 677 -3.08 -0.67 -18.75
N ALA A 678 -4.26 -1.06 -18.26
CA ALA A 678 -4.62 -1.07 -16.85
C ALA A 678 -3.66 -1.94 -16.04
N GLU A 679 -2.86 -1.34 -15.18
CA GLU A 679 -1.94 -2.07 -14.31
C GLU A 679 -2.68 -2.79 -13.18
N HIS A 680 -2.19 -3.97 -12.81
CA HIS A 680 -2.70 -4.73 -11.68
C HIS A 680 -1.64 -4.84 -10.58
N VAL A 681 -2.08 -5.04 -9.35
CA VAL A 681 -1.20 -5.13 -8.16
C VAL A 681 -0.75 -6.55 -7.87
N ALA A 682 -1.51 -7.55 -8.33
CA ALA A 682 -1.28 -8.96 -8.08
C ALA A 682 -1.69 -9.84 -9.29
N PRO A 683 -1.02 -10.99 -9.51
CA PRO A 683 0.12 -11.51 -8.75
C PRO A 683 1.45 -10.78 -9.07
N ILE A 684 1.50 -10.07 -10.18
CA ILE A 684 2.66 -9.29 -10.64
C ILE A 684 2.24 -7.84 -10.73
N LYS A 685 2.89 -6.96 -9.94
CA LYS A 685 2.61 -5.53 -9.93
C LYS A 685 3.02 -4.90 -11.26
N GLY A 686 2.14 -4.11 -11.87
CA GLY A 686 2.37 -3.43 -13.15
C GLY A 686 1.91 -4.22 -14.38
N TYR A 687 1.48 -5.48 -14.22
CA TYR A 687 1.04 -6.32 -15.34
C TYR A 687 -0.29 -5.82 -15.94
N THR A 688 -0.39 -5.80 -17.27
CA THR A 688 -1.54 -5.24 -18.01
C THR A 688 -2.33 -6.32 -18.78
N PRO A 689 -3.59 -6.03 -19.20
CA PRO A 689 -4.32 -6.91 -20.11
C PRO A 689 -3.58 -7.19 -21.42
N LEU A 690 -2.90 -6.18 -21.99
CA LEU A 690 -2.08 -6.35 -23.20
C LEU A 690 -0.92 -7.33 -22.99
N MET A 691 -0.22 -7.21 -21.86
CA MET A 691 0.85 -8.15 -21.48
C MET A 691 0.32 -9.58 -21.32
N LEU A 692 -0.86 -9.73 -20.70
CA LEU A 692 -1.48 -11.05 -20.55
C LEU A 692 -1.94 -11.63 -21.90
N ALA A 693 -2.41 -10.80 -22.84
CA ALA A 693 -2.71 -11.24 -24.20
C ALA A 693 -1.44 -11.71 -24.94
N ALA A 694 -0.30 -11.04 -24.71
CA ALA A 694 1.00 -11.47 -25.22
C ALA A 694 1.44 -12.82 -24.63
N GLU A 695 1.35 -13.00 -23.30
CA GLU A 695 1.66 -14.27 -22.63
C GLU A 695 0.82 -15.44 -23.17
N LEU A 696 -0.45 -15.20 -23.49
CA LEU A 696 -1.38 -16.23 -23.95
C LEU A 696 -1.35 -16.45 -25.46
N ASP A 697 -0.55 -15.72 -26.22
CA ASP A 697 -0.53 -15.72 -27.70
C ASP A 697 -1.93 -15.45 -28.30
N GLU A 698 -2.66 -14.47 -27.75
CA GLU A 698 -3.98 -14.03 -28.24
C GLU A 698 -3.82 -12.92 -29.30
N VAL A 699 -3.23 -13.24 -30.46
CA VAL A 699 -2.83 -12.26 -31.49
C VAL A 699 -3.97 -11.34 -31.96
N ASP A 700 -5.19 -11.86 -32.15
CA ASP A 700 -6.34 -11.05 -32.60
C ASP A 700 -6.74 -10.00 -31.54
N LEU A 701 -6.79 -10.40 -30.27
CA LEU A 701 -7.07 -9.49 -29.18
C LEU A 701 -5.90 -8.53 -28.95
N PHE A 702 -4.67 -9.00 -29.07
CA PHE A 702 -3.47 -8.18 -28.97
C PHE A 702 -3.48 -7.05 -30.01
N ASN A 703 -3.73 -7.38 -31.28
CA ASN A 703 -3.87 -6.40 -32.37
C ASN A 703 -5.00 -5.41 -32.13
N LYS A 704 -6.13 -5.91 -31.61
CA LYS A 704 -7.27 -5.06 -31.27
C LYS A 704 -6.94 -4.11 -30.12
N MET A 705 -6.21 -4.56 -29.10
CA MET A 705 -5.75 -3.71 -28.00
C MET A 705 -4.74 -2.66 -28.48
N LEU A 706 -3.80 -3.02 -29.34
CA LEU A 706 -2.89 -2.04 -29.98
C LEU A 706 -3.66 -0.95 -30.73
N SER A 707 -4.68 -1.34 -31.49
CA SER A 707 -5.55 -0.41 -32.22
C SER A 707 -6.37 0.51 -31.29
N ASN A 708 -6.46 0.18 -30.00
CA ASN A 708 -7.14 0.95 -28.96
C ASN A 708 -6.16 1.54 -27.93
N GLY A 709 -4.94 1.87 -28.36
CA GLY A 709 -3.96 2.58 -27.53
C GLY A 709 -3.08 1.67 -26.67
N GLY A 710 -2.97 0.38 -26.99
CA GLY A 710 -2.07 -0.54 -26.31
C GLY A 710 -0.61 -0.07 -26.34
N GLU A 711 0.07 -0.13 -25.20
CA GLU A 711 1.46 0.27 -25.02
C GLU A 711 2.36 -0.97 -24.85
N PRO A 712 2.88 -1.58 -25.94
CA PRO A 712 3.64 -2.82 -25.85
C PRO A 712 5.01 -2.64 -25.20
N ARG A 713 5.54 -1.41 -25.16
CA ARG A 713 6.80 -1.02 -24.48
C ARG A 713 6.64 -0.65 -23.02
N LYS A 714 5.39 -0.61 -22.51
CA LYS A 714 5.17 -0.46 -21.09
C LYS A 714 5.83 -1.63 -20.36
N THR A 715 6.54 -1.36 -19.29
CA THR A 715 7.26 -2.39 -18.53
C THR A 715 6.64 -2.60 -17.15
N TYR A 716 6.86 -3.80 -16.61
CA TYR A 716 6.78 -4.03 -15.18
C TYR A 716 8.15 -4.48 -14.67
N TYR A 717 8.45 -4.18 -13.42
CA TYR A 717 9.74 -4.47 -12.81
C TYR A 717 9.72 -5.82 -12.09
N VAL A 718 10.67 -6.70 -12.42
CA VAL A 718 10.84 -8.00 -11.76
C VAL A 718 11.91 -7.88 -10.67
N ASN A 719 11.49 -7.86 -9.40
CA ASN A 719 12.41 -7.72 -8.26
C ASN A 719 13.51 -8.78 -8.21
N ASN A 720 13.24 -10.01 -8.65
CA ASN A 720 14.18 -11.12 -8.55
C ASN A 720 15.32 -11.04 -9.57
N THR A 721 15.04 -10.53 -10.77
CA THR A 721 16.04 -10.40 -11.86
C THR A 721 16.60 -8.97 -11.94
N GLY A 722 15.91 -7.99 -11.37
CA GLY A 722 16.28 -6.58 -11.44
C GLY A 722 16.00 -5.96 -12.81
N GLU A 723 15.10 -6.55 -13.59
CA GLU A 723 14.86 -6.18 -14.99
C GLU A 723 13.45 -5.64 -15.20
N ASP A 724 13.37 -4.65 -16.10
CA ASP A 724 12.12 -4.20 -16.69
C ASP A 724 11.69 -5.15 -17.83
N VAL A 725 10.44 -5.58 -17.82
CA VAL A 725 9.90 -6.58 -18.76
C VAL A 725 8.72 -5.99 -19.53
N ASP A 726 8.86 -5.93 -20.87
CA ASP A 726 7.85 -5.45 -21.82
C ASP A 726 7.19 -6.62 -22.58
N CYS A 727 6.29 -6.32 -23.55
CA CYS A 727 5.58 -7.36 -24.30
C CYS A 727 6.49 -8.22 -25.19
N TRP A 728 7.64 -7.71 -25.66
CA TRP A 728 8.60 -8.50 -26.43
C TRP A 728 9.20 -9.60 -25.55
N ARG A 729 9.73 -9.22 -24.39
CA ARG A 729 10.31 -10.18 -23.45
C ARG A 729 9.30 -11.21 -22.96
N ILE A 730 8.05 -10.79 -22.71
CA ILE A 730 6.96 -11.71 -22.35
C ILE A 730 6.73 -12.71 -23.48
N ALA A 731 6.51 -12.24 -24.70
CA ALA A 731 6.18 -13.11 -25.82
C ALA A 731 7.33 -14.07 -26.17
N GLU A 732 8.59 -13.64 -26.02
CA GLU A 732 9.77 -14.52 -26.13
C GLU A 732 9.82 -15.58 -25.04
N HIS A 733 9.62 -15.19 -23.77
CA HIS A 733 9.67 -16.09 -22.63
C HIS A 733 8.60 -17.19 -22.71
N PHE A 734 7.38 -16.82 -23.10
CA PHE A 734 6.26 -17.75 -23.20
C PHE A 734 6.14 -18.46 -24.56
N GLY A 735 6.98 -18.07 -25.53
CA GLY A 735 6.98 -18.67 -26.87
C GLY A 735 5.73 -18.32 -27.69
N SER A 736 5.19 -17.12 -27.51
CA SER A 736 3.98 -16.61 -28.17
C SER A 736 4.30 -16.17 -29.61
N LYS A 737 4.22 -17.12 -30.55
CA LYS A 737 4.78 -16.96 -31.90
C LYS A 737 4.04 -15.92 -32.72
N ASP A 738 2.71 -15.90 -32.63
CA ASP A 738 1.87 -15.03 -33.46
C ASP A 738 1.94 -13.59 -32.97
N VAL A 739 1.96 -13.39 -31.65
CA VAL A 739 2.21 -12.06 -31.05
C VAL A 739 3.64 -11.59 -31.35
N LEU A 740 4.66 -12.46 -31.28
CA LEU A 740 6.03 -12.07 -31.64
C LEU A 740 6.17 -11.62 -33.09
N ALA A 741 5.45 -12.26 -34.02
CA ALA A 741 5.43 -11.82 -35.42
C ALA A 741 4.86 -10.39 -35.54
N THR A 742 3.73 -10.14 -34.88
CA THR A 742 3.13 -8.80 -34.80
C THR A 742 4.10 -7.77 -34.22
N LEU A 743 4.73 -8.09 -33.09
CA LEU A 743 5.66 -7.21 -32.38
C LEU A 743 6.86 -6.83 -33.25
N LYS A 744 7.39 -7.77 -34.04
CA LYS A 744 8.47 -7.50 -35.01
C LYS A 744 8.01 -6.56 -36.13
N ASP A 745 6.80 -6.74 -36.63
CA ASP A 745 6.26 -5.90 -37.71
C ASP A 745 6.05 -4.45 -37.26
N ILE A 746 5.75 -4.22 -35.98
CA ILE A 746 5.52 -2.88 -35.42
C ILE A 746 6.71 -2.26 -34.71
N GLU A 747 7.85 -2.97 -34.61
CA GLU A 747 9.00 -2.56 -33.78
C GLU A 747 9.50 -1.14 -34.09
N GLY A 748 9.54 -0.76 -35.37
CA GLY A 748 9.97 0.58 -35.79
C GLY A 748 9.07 1.72 -35.33
N TYR A 749 7.81 1.44 -34.95
CA TYR A 749 6.85 2.43 -34.45
C TYR A 749 6.91 2.56 -32.91
N PHE A 750 7.53 1.61 -32.24
CA PHE A 750 7.71 1.57 -30.80
C PHE A 750 9.21 1.39 -30.47
N PRO A 751 10.04 2.42 -30.73
CA PRO A 751 11.47 2.31 -30.51
C PRO A 751 11.77 2.03 -29.04
N GLU A 752 12.81 1.24 -28.79
CA GLU A 752 13.32 1.06 -27.43
C GLU A 752 13.74 2.42 -26.84
N ASN A 753 13.47 2.63 -25.55
CA ASN A 753 14.11 3.72 -24.82
C ASN A 753 15.60 3.36 -24.67
N ILE A 754 16.41 3.74 -25.64
CA ILE A 754 17.85 3.45 -25.73
C ILE A 754 18.65 4.03 -24.53
N SER A 755 18.03 4.80 -23.64
CA SER A 755 18.64 5.31 -22.39
C SER A 755 18.98 4.23 -21.34
N GLN A 756 18.63 2.96 -21.55
CA GLN A 756 18.94 1.88 -20.59
C GLN A 756 19.82 0.74 -21.12
N CYS A 757 20.15 0.70 -22.42
CA CYS A 757 20.92 -0.41 -23.01
C CYS A 757 22.13 0.11 -23.79
N ASN A 758 23.16 0.57 -23.09
CA ASN A 758 24.54 0.55 -23.57
C ASN A 758 25.50 0.51 -22.37
N TYR A 759 25.59 -0.67 -21.76
CA TYR A 759 26.65 -1.03 -20.83
C TYR A 759 27.30 -2.32 -21.34
N HIS A 760 28.53 -2.19 -21.84
CA HIS A 760 29.53 -3.26 -21.81
C HIS A 760 30.59 -2.89 -20.79
#